data_AF-A0A399FX09-F1
#
_entry.id   AF-A0A399FX09-F1
#
_cell.length_a   1.000
_cell.length_b   1.000
_cell.length_c   1.000
_cell.angle_alpha   90.00
_cell.angle_beta   90.00
_cell.angle_gamma   90.00
#
_symmetry.space_group_name_H-M   'P 1'
#
loop_
_entity.id
_entity.type
_entity.pdbx_description
1 polymer ?
#
loop_
_entity_poly.entity_id
_entity_poly.type
_entity_poly.pdbx_seq_one_letter_code
_entity_poly.pdbx_strand_id
1 'polypeptide(L)'
;MRTLLIDNYDSYTYNLFQMIAEVNGEEPTVVTNDASDTDLDFDRFDSIVVSPGPGHPERPRDFGVSAAVIARASVPVLGVCLGHQGIAASEGAAVLPAKEARHGYLTRVTHTGEGLFEGIPQEFTAVRYHSLAVAEPLPESLEAVAWAEDGTLMALRHRTRPLWGVQFHPESIETDHGHRLLENFRRLAAAHNTVSGRRGGSGTAGTERPGRTTEHTQLHVRVVEAAVDTQALFSRLYADSPEPSFWLDSARIEPGWSRFSFLGDTAGPLAETVRYRVEDQEVEVTRTGEAPRRVLGTVFDYLGRELARRRVDNTELPFDFTCGYVGYFGYETKADCGSPNRHRSPAPDAVWLFADRFVAVDHQEDATYLVAMSDGTADSVAQAVDWLEKTASVVQFLIRSAPEPRPAADGAAAPVDVEAHLTVGRDRYVADIGVCQSKLLEGESYEICLTNSVWLPAVEDGYQFYTRLRAVNPAPYGAYLRLGEELEVACSSPERFLSITRDGGVETKPIKGTAPRGATPEEDARLRDSLTSSAKTRAENLMIVDLLRNDLGRVCEVGSVHVPRLMATESYTTVHQLVSTIRGRLRTETDAVDCVRACFPGGSMTGAPKLRTMEIIDELETEARGVYSGSIGYLSCNGAADLNIVIRTAVRIGDRWRIGAGGAIVLDSDPQEEYEEMLLKANAPLRAYRTSEAVRR
;
A
#
# COMPACT_ATOMS: atom_id res chain seq x y z
N MET A 1 -18.60 -25.25 -0.62
CA MET A 1 -19.86 -24.81 0.03
C MET A 1 -20.07 -23.40 -0.43
N ARG A 2 -21.11 -23.16 -1.23
CA ARG A 2 -21.30 -21.89 -1.93
C ARG A 2 -21.68 -20.83 -0.91
N THR A 3 -20.83 -19.83 -0.78
CA THR A 3 -20.98 -18.79 0.24
C THR A 3 -21.08 -17.43 -0.43
N LEU A 4 -22.08 -16.65 -0.03
CA LEU A 4 -22.13 -15.22 -0.36
C LEU A 4 -21.40 -14.46 0.74
N LEU A 5 -20.40 -13.67 0.38
CA LEU A 5 -19.73 -12.73 1.28
C LEU A 5 -20.16 -11.31 0.91
N ILE A 6 -20.80 -10.61 1.83
CA ILE A 6 -21.19 -9.21 1.62
C ILE A 6 -20.11 -8.33 2.21
N ASP A 7 -19.43 -7.56 1.35
CA ASP A 7 -18.40 -6.57 1.70
C ASP A 7 -19.06 -5.23 2.08
N ASN A 8 -19.01 -4.85 3.35
CA ASN A 8 -19.44 -3.51 3.79
C ASN A 8 -18.31 -2.49 3.71
N TYR A 9 -17.40 -2.65 2.73
CA TYR A 9 -16.23 -1.81 2.51
C TYR A 9 -15.23 -1.76 3.67
N ASP A 10 -15.06 -2.90 4.35
CA ASP A 10 -14.02 -3.03 5.36
C ASP A 10 -12.64 -3.31 4.74
N SER A 11 -11.59 -3.07 5.50
CA SER A 11 -10.22 -3.45 5.10
C SER A 11 -9.82 -4.85 5.55
N TYR A 12 -10.74 -5.70 6.02
CA TYR A 12 -10.46 -7.10 6.38
C TYR A 12 -11.33 -8.13 5.65
N THR A 13 -12.27 -7.71 4.79
CA THR A 13 -13.18 -8.60 4.06
C THR A 13 -12.48 -9.70 3.27
N TYR A 14 -11.35 -9.41 2.62
CA TYR A 14 -10.61 -10.41 1.84
C TYR A 14 -9.73 -11.32 2.71
N ASN A 15 -9.50 -10.99 3.98
CA ASN A 15 -8.98 -11.97 4.94
C ASN A 15 -10.06 -13.01 5.28
N LEU A 16 -11.32 -12.58 5.45
CA LEU A 16 -12.46 -13.50 5.57
C LEU A 16 -12.65 -14.31 4.28
N PHE A 17 -12.54 -13.69 3.11
CA PHE A 17 -12.61 -14.38 1.81
C PHE A 17 -11.64 -15.58 1.77
N GLN A 18 -10.37 -15.32 2.08
CA GLN A 18 -9.30 -16.33 2.04
C GLN A 18 -9.61 -17.46 3.04
N MET A 19 -9.97 -17.11 4.28
CA MET A 19 -10.32 -18.08 5.31
C MET A 19 -11.56 -18.92 4.95
N ILE A 20 -12.61 -18.30 4.41
CA ILE A 20 -13.82 -18.99 3.94
C ILE A 20 -13.48 -19.94 2.80
N ALA A 21 -12.68 -19.50 1.83
CA ALA A 21 -12.29 -20.30 0.68
C ALA A 21 -11.50 -21.55 1.10
N GLU A 22 -10.57 -21.41 2.04
CA GLU A 22 -9.84 -22.53 2.62
C GLU A 22 -10.77 -23.51 3.36
N VAL A 23 -11.63 -23.00 4.24
CA VAL A 23 -12.55 -23.84 5.04
C VAL A 23 -13.57 -24.57 4.15
N ASN A 24 -14.07 -23.90 3.11
CA ASN A 24 -15.16 -24.42 2.27
C ASN A 24 -14.67 -25.17 1.04
N GLY A 25 -13.38 -25.04 0.69
CA GLY A 25 -12.77 -25.57 -0.53
C GLY A 25 -13.28 -24.90 -1.81
N GLU A 26 -13.91 -23.74 -1.70
CA GLU A 26 -14.57 -23.01 -2.79
C GLU A 26 -14.59 -21.52 -2.46
N GLU A 27 -14.20 -20.67 -3.42
CA GLU A 27 -14.19 -19.22 -3.23
C GLU A 27 -15.61 -18.68 -2.98
N PRO A 28 -15.81 -17.78 -1.99
CA PRO A 28 -17.09 -17.13 -1.83
C PRO A 28 -17.35 -16.13 -2.96
N THR A 29 -18.61 -15.98 -3.34
CA THR A 29 -19.03 -14.87 -4.21
C THR A 29 -19.08 -13.60 -3.37
N VAL A 30 -18.34 -12.57 -3.76
CA VAL A 30 -18.30 -11.28 -3.05
C VAL A 30 -19.26 -10.29 -3.71
N VAL A 31 -20.05 -9.60 -2.91
CA VAL A 31 -20.90 -8.47 -3.34
C VAL A 31 -20.70 -7.31 -2.37
N THR A 32 -20.70 -6.08 -2.86
CA THR A 32 -20.62 -4.89 -1.99
C THR A 32 -21.98 -4.59 -1.38
N ASN A 33 -21.99 -3.88 -0.25
CA ASN A 33 -23.22 -3.56 0.47
C ASN A 33 -24.18 -2.64 -0.32
N ASP A 34 -23.70 -1.94 -1.34
CA ASP A 34 -24.47 -1.06 -2.23
C ASP A 34 -25.06 -1.78 -3.45
N ALA A 35 -24.82 -3.10 -3.58
CA ALA A 35 -25.44 -3.92 -4.62
C ALA A 35 -26.97 -3.95 -4.49
N SER A 36 -27.67 -4.05 -5.64
CA SER A 36 -29.13 -4.12 -5.65
C SER A 36 -29.62 -5.47 -5.09
N ASP A 37 -30.51 -5.43 -4.09
CA ASP A 37 -31.20 -6.60 -3.52
C ASP A 37 -32.02 -7.37 -4.59
N THR A 38 -32.50 -6.69 -5.64
CA THR A 38 -33.30 -7.34 -6.71
C THR A 38 -32.50 -8.33 -7.53
N ASP A 39 -31.17 -8.20 -7.53
CA ASP A 39 -30.29 -8.97 -8.41
C ASP A 39 -29.66 -10.16 -7.67
N LEU A 40 -29.92 -10.29 -6.36
CA LEU A 40 -29.36 -11.33 -5.50
C LEU A 40 -30.39 -12.41 -5.16
N ASP A 41 -30.22 -13.58 -5.77
CA ASP A 41 -30.94 -14.79 -5.38
C ASP A 41 -30.19 -15.47 -4.22
N PHE A 42 -30.49 -15.06 -2.99
CA PHE A 42 -29.90 -15.60 -1.76
C PHE A 42 -30.04 -17.12 -1.64
N ASP A 43 -31.10 -17.67 -2.24
CA ASP A 43 -31.42 -19.09 -2.17
C ASP A 43 -30.44 -19.95 -2.99
N ARG A 44 -29.61 -19.35 -3.84
CA ARG A 44 -28.51 -20.05 -4.53
C ARG A 44 -27.35 -20.43 -3.63
N PHE A 45 -27.20 -19.77 -2.50
CA PHE A 45 -26.08 -19.99 -1.60
C PHE A 45 -26.43 -20.97 -0.50
N ASP A 46 -25.41 -21.66 0.01
CA ASP A 46 -25.53 -22.60 1.12
C ASP A 46 -25.33 -21.87 2.47
N SER A 47 -24.65 -20.73 2.46
CA SER A 47 -24.50 -19.84 3.62
C SER A 47 -24.18 -18.42 3.19
N ILE A 48 -24.36 -17.46 4.08
CA ILE A 48 -24.03 -16.06 3.87
C ILE A 48 -23.12 -15.58 5.01
N VAL A 49 -22.12 -14.77 4.68
CA VAL A 49 -21.27 -14.06 5.63
C VAL A 49 -21.42 -12.57 5.38
N VAL A 50 -21.77 -11.81 6.43
CA VAL A 50 -21.80 -10.35 6.42
C VAL A 50 -20.52 -9.87 7.08
N SER A 51 -19.65 -9.24 6.29
CA SER A 51 -18.35 -8.74 6.74
C SER A 51 -18.47 -7.61 7.78
N PRO A 52 -17.36 -7.24 8.43
CA PRO A 52 -17.25 -5.96 9.13
C PRO A 52 -17.47 -4.76 8.20
N GLY A 53 -17.42 -3.56 8.75
CA GLY A 53 -17.49 -2.32 7.98
C GLY A 53 -17.46 -1.11 8.89
N PRO A 54 -17.20 0.09 8.35
CA PRO A 54 -17.28 1.32 9.11
C PRO A 54 -18.74 1.74 9.35
N GLY A 55 -18.93 2.62 10.33
CA GLY A 55 -20.21 3.29 10.57
C GLY A 55 -21.17 2.46 11.42
N HIS A 56 -22.46 2.52 11.09
CA HIS A 56 -23.53 1.97 11.95
C HIS A 56 -24.53 1.11 11.15
N PRO A 57 -24.98 -0.06 11.65
CA PRO A 57 -25.82 -0.97 10.88
C PRO A 57 -27.21 -0.41 10.53
N GLU A 58 -27.68 0.59 11.27
CA GLU A 58 -28.95 1.28 10.98
C GLU A 58 -28.85 2.35 9.90
N ARG A 59 -27.64 2.69 9.44
CA ARG A 59 -27.43 3.67 8.38
C ARG A 59 -27.42 2.95 7.03
N PRO A 60 -28.34 3.29 6.09
CA PRO A 60 -28.43 2.59 4.81
C PRO A 60 -27.15 2.63 3.97
N ARG A 61 -26.36 3.71 4.07
CA ARG A 61 -25.07 3.83 3.38
C ARG A 61 -24.04 2.80 3.87
N ASP A 62 -24.07 2.50 5.16
CA ASP A 62 -23.04 1.70 5.82
C ASP A 62 -23.40 0.20 5.76
N PHE A 63 -24.70 -0.12 5.64
CA PHE A 63 -25.18 -1.50 5.76
C PHE A 63 -26.06 -2.01 4.62
N GLY A 64 -26.56 -1.12 3.74
CA GLY A 64 -27.22 -1.43 2.47
C GLY A 64 -27.98 -2.76 2.40
N VAL A 65 -27.57 -3.62 1.47
CA VAL A 65 -28.20 -4.94 1.22
C VAL A 65 -28.02 -5.93 2.37
N SER A 66 -27.03 -5.74 3.24
CA SER A 66 -26.82 -6.58 4.43
C SER A 66 -28.05 -6.58 5.35
N ALA A 67 -28.75 -5.44 5.46
CA ALA A 67 -30.01 -5.35 6.21
C ALA A 67 -31.11 -6.24 5.62
N ALA A 68 -31.28 -6.22 4.29
CA ALA A 68 -32.28 -7.03 3.60
C ALA A 68 -31.96 -8.53 3.71
N VAL A 69 -30.68 -8.89 3.60
CA VAL A 69 -30.18 -10.26 3.77
C VAL A 69 -30.50 -10.77 5.16
N ILE A 70 -30.15 -10.03 6.21
CA ILE A 70 -30.41 -10.44 7.58
C ILE A 70 -31.92 -10.57 7.83
N ALA A 71 -32.75 -9.68 7.26
CA ALA A 71 -34.19 -9.76 7.41
C ALA A 71 -34.82 -10.97 6.68
N ARG A 72 -34.28 -11.36 5.51
CA ARG A 72 -34.96 -12.28 4.57
C ARG A 72 -34.28 -13.65 4.44
N ALA A 73 -33.04 -13.80 4.89
CA ALA A 73 -32.27 -15.03 4.69
C ALA A 73 -32.96 -16.25 5.32
N SER A 74 -33.17 -17.26 4.49
CA SER A 74 -33.63 -18.61 4.84
C SER A 74 -32.46 -19.58 5.09
N VAL A 75 -31.26 -19.15 4.69
CA VAL A 75 -30.00 -19.87 4.82
C VAL A 75 -29.19 -19.35 6.02
N PRO A 76 -28.25 -20.13 6.54
CA PRO A 76 -27.36 -19.75 7.64
C PRO A 76 -26.59 -18.45 7.36
N VAL A 77 -26.61 -17.52 8.31
CA VAL A 77 -25.87 -16.25 8.23
C VAL A 77 -24.88 -16.12 9.38
N LEU A 78 -23.65 -15.76 9.06
CA LEU A 78 -22.63 -15.31 10.02
C LEU A 78 -22.39 -13.81 9.85
N GLY A 79 -22.64 -13.01 10.89
CA GLY A 79 -22.25 -11.60 10.95
C GLY A 79 -20.93 -11.41 11.69
N VAL A 80 -20.00 -10.66 11.12
CA VAL A 80 -18.73 -10.30 11.77
C VAL A 80 -18.70 -8.80 12.03
N CYS A 81 -18.37 -8.39 13.26
CA CYS A 81 -18.32 -6.99 13.70
C CYS A 81 -19.58 -6.19 13.31
N LEU A 82 -19.55 -5.35 12.27
CA LEU A 82 -20.73 -4.65 11.75
C LEU A 82 -21.87 -5.61 11.39
N GLY A 83 -21.55 -6.78 10.80
CA GLY A 83 -22.55 -7.83 10.54
C GLY A 83 -23.18 -8.40 11.81
N HIS A 84 -22.42 -8.55 12.91
CA HIS A 84 -22.93 -8.95 14.22
C HIS A 84 -23.87 -7.88 14.79
N GLN A 85 -23.47 -6.62 14.69
CA GLN A 85 -24.29 -5.48 15.12
C GLN A 85 -25.57 -5.36 14.29
N GLY A 86 -25.52 -5.68 13.00
CA GLY A 86 -26.69 -5.71 12.12
C GLY A 86 -27.72 -6.79 12.48
N ILE A 87 -27.26 -7.99 12.88
CA ILE A 87 -28.16 -9.05 13.37
C ILE A 87 -28.87 -8.55 14.64
N ALA A 88 -28.13 -7.95 15.57
CA ALA A 88 -28.69 -7.36 16.77
C ALA A 88 -29.71 -6.26 16.47
N ALA A 89 -29.35 -5.28 15.63
CA ALA A 89 -30.20 -4.16 15.27
C ALA A 89 -31.49 -4.61 14.56
N SER A 90 -31.42 -5.64 13.70
CA SER A 90 -32.60 -6.18 13.00
C SER A 90 -33.65 -6.78 13.94
N GLU A 91 -33.23 -7.19 15.14
CA GLU A 91 -34.09 -7.75 16.18
C GLU A 91 -34.47 -6.71 17.26
N GLY A 92 -34.11 -5.44 17.05
CA GLY A 92 -34.42 -4.32 17.94
C GLY A 92 -33.46 -4.14 19.12
N ALA A 93 -32.29 -4.78 19.11
CA ALA A 93 -31.25 -4.51 20.10
C ALA A 93 -30.54 -3.18 19.78
N ALA A 94 -30.18 -2.42 20.82
CA ALA A 94 -29.46 -1.16 20.64
C ALA A 94 -27.98 -1.41 20.35
N VAL A 95 -27.42 -0.69 19.38
CA VAL A 95 -25.99 -0.60 19.12
C VAL A 95 -25.52 0.76 19.63
N LEU A 96 -24.64 0.76 20.62
CA LEU A 96 -24.21 1.95 21.35
C LEU A 96 -22.67 2.05 21.32
N PRO A 97 -22.09 3.22 21.66
CA PRO A 97 -20.65 3.29 21.93
C PRO A 97 -20.23 2.20 22.92
N ALA A 98 -19.16 1.49 22.56
CA ALA A 98 -18.56 0.49 23.44
C ALA A 98 -18.08 1.17 24.72
N LYS A 99 -18.09 0.42 25.83
CA LYS A 99 -17.56 0.89 27.12
C LYS A 99 -16.12 1.42 26.98
N GLU A 100 -15.36 0.74 26.13
CA GLU A 100 -14.04 1.16 25.68
C GLU A 100 -13.91 0.79 24.20
N ALA A 101 -13.63 1.79 23.37
CA ALA A 101 -13.34 1.57 21.95
C ALA A 101 -11.99 0.85 21.82
N ARG A 102 -11.92 -0.16 20.96
CA ARG A 102 -10.72 -0.99 20.79
C ARG A 102 -10.46 -1.20 19.31
N HIS A 103 -9.32 -0.69 18.83
CA HIS A 103 -8.82 -0.85 17.46
C HIS A 103 -7.46 -1.54 17.46
N GLY A 104 -7.38 -2.79 17.01
CA GLY A 104 -6.14 -3.58 16.98
C GLY A 104 -5.73 -4.15 18.33
N TYR A 105 -6.65 -4.20 19.30
CA TYR A 105 -6.36 -4.69 20.65
C TYR A 105 -6.79 -6.14 20.85
N LEU A 106 -5.96 -6.88 21.58
CA LEU A 106 -6.23 -8.24 22.02
C LEU A 106 -7.15 -8.23 23.25
N THR A 107 -8.10 -9.16 23.29
CA THR A 107 -8.96 -9.43 24.46
C THR A 107 -9.03 -10.92 24.72
N ARG A 108 -9.28 -11.31 25.97
CA ARG A 108 -9.71 -12.68 26.31
C ARG A 108 -11.23 -12.78 26.17
N VAL A 109 -11.71 -13.89 25.60
CA VAL A 109 -13.14 -14.13 25.34
C VAL A 109 -13.61 -15.41 26.04
N THR A 110 -14.66 -15.27 26.85
CA THR A 110 -15.38 -16.39 27.47
C THR A 110 -16.65 -16.71 26.66
N HIS A 111 -17.08 -17.97 26.65
CA HIS A 111 -18.21 -18.39 25.82
C HIS A 111 -18.99 -19.58 26.40
N THR A 112 -20.17 -19.86 25.84
CA THR A 112 -21.01 -20.99 26.29
C THR A 112 -20.46 -22.36 25.91
N GLY A 113 -19.60 -22.43 24.88
CA GLY A 113 -18.97 -23.68 24.42
C GLY A 113 -19.81 -24.46 23.41
N GLU A 114 -20.90 -23.87 22.93
CA GLU A 114 -21.83 -24.46 21.99
C GLU A 114 -21.76 -23.78 20.61
N GLY A 115 -22.24 -24.48 19.58
CA GLY A 115 -22.42 -23.91 18.24
C GLY A 115 -21.10 -23.45 17.61
N LEU A 116 -20.95 -22.14 17.41
CA LEU A 116 -19.72 -21.53 16.85
C LEU A 116 -18.48 -21.83 17.72
N PHE A 117 -18.66 -22.02 19.03
CA PHE A 117 -17.57 -22.18 19.98
C PHE A 117 -17.27 -23.64 20.35
N GLU A 118 -17.86 -24.60 19.64
CA GLU A 118 -17.62 -26.02 19.90
C GLU A 118 -16.13 -26.37 19.69
N GLY A 119 -15.49 -26.90 20.73
CA GLY A 119 -14.06 -27.26 20.71
C GLY A 119 -13.09 -26.07 20.77
N ILE A 120 -13.57 -24.85 20.99
CA ILE A 120 -12.72 -23.69 21.28
C ILE A 120 -12.48 -23.60 22.80
N PRO A 121 -11.24 -23.38 23.27
CA PRO A 121 -10.95 -23.20 24.69
C PRO A 121 -11.58 -21.93 25.26
N GLN A 122 -11.97 -22.00 26.54
CA GLN A 122 -12.37 -20.81 27.29
C GLN A 122 -11.23 -19.78 27.34
N GLU A 123 -11.64 -18.52 27.44
CA GLU A 123 -10.76 -17.36 27.51
C GLU A 123 -9.90 -17.14 26.27
N PHE A 124 -10.09 -17.80 25.12
CA PHE A 124 -9.22 -17.61 23.95
C PHE A 124 -8.98 -16.13 23.55
N THR A 125 -7.85 -15.86 22.88
CA THR A 125 -7.48 -14.49 22.48
C THR A 125 -8.16 -14.10 21.18
N ALA A 126 -8.77 -12.93 21.13
CA ALA A 126 -9.37 -12.37 19.92
C ALA A 126 -9.01 -10.90 19.72
N VAL A 127 -8.97 -10.46 18.46
CA VAL A 127 -8.67 -9.07 18.08
C VAL A 127 -9.98 -8.28 17.92
N ARG A 128 -10.00 -7.07 18.47
CA ARG A 128 -11.11 -6.10 18.39
C ARG A 128 -10.75 -4.92 17.50
N TYR A 129 -11.68 -4.54 16.61
CA TYR A 129 -11.62 -3.31 15.79
C TYR A 129 -12.89 -2.47 15.88
N HIS A 130 -13.55 -2.41 17.04
CA HIS A 130 -14.87 -1.78 17.13
C HIS A 130 -14.94 -0.68 18.19
N SER A 131 -15.62 0.40 17.80
CA SER A 131 -15.97 1.53 18.69
C SER A 131 -17.40 1.43 19.22
N LEU A 132 -18.22 0.63 18.54
CA LEU A 132 -19.61 0.37 18.87
C LEU A 132 -19.76 -1.07 19.36
N ALA A 133 -20.76 -1.33 20.19
CA ALA A 133 -21.09 -2.66 20.68
C ALA A 133 -22.60 -2.80 20.86
N VAL A 134 -23.09 -4.03 20.74
CA VAL A 134 -24.48 -4.37 21.06
C VAL A 134 -24.68 -4.27 22.58
N ALA A 135 -25.71 -3.52 22.98
CA ALA A 135 -26.03 -3.33 24.39
C ALA A 135 -26.89 -4.48 24.93
N GLU A 136 -26.61 -4.87 26.18
CA GLU A 136 -27.47 -5.76 26.96
C GLU A 136 -28.45 -4.95 27.84
N PRO A 137 -29.64 -5.48 28.16
CA PRO A 137 -30.15 -6.82 27.83
C PRO A 137 -30.58 -6.97 26.37
N LEU A 138 -30.38 -8.16 25.82
CA LEU A 138 -30.81 -8.50 24.45
C LEU A 138 -32.33 -8.74 24.37
N PRO A 139 -32.96 -8.47 23.21
CA PRO A 139 -34.32 -8.91 22.90
C PRO A 139 -34.49 -10.43 23.09
N GLU A 140 -35.72 -10.87 23.39
CA GLU A 140 -36.01 -12.30 23.62
C GLU A 140 -35.66 -13.21 22.43
N SER A 141 -35.68 -12.68 21.20
CA SER A 141 -35.30 -13.44 19.99
C SER A 141 -33.82 -13.79 19.93
N LEU A 142 -32.98 -13.10 20.70
CA LEU A 142 -31.53 -13.27 20.73
C LEU A 142 -31.04 -13.90 22.04
N GLU A 143 -29.86 -14.50 21.95
CA GLU A 143 -29.14 -15.10 23.05
C GLU A 143 -27.67 -14.71 22.97
N ALA A 144 -27.14 -14.16 24.06
CA ALA A 144 -25.72 -13.89 24.22
C ALA A 144 -24.95 -15.21 24.44
N VAL A 145 -23.85 -15.40 23.72
CA VAL A 145 -23.08 -16.66 23.75
C VAL A 145 -21.58 -16.49 23.97
N ALA A 146 -21.06 -15.26 23.92
CA ALA A 146 -19.69 -14.96 24.32
C ALA A 146 -19.51 -13.52 24.82
N TRP A 147 -18.54 -13.31 25.70
CA TRP A 147 -18.22 -12.01 26.32
C TRP A 147 -16.71 -11.79 26.41
N ALA A 148 -16.27 -10.55 26.24
CA ALA A 148 -14.91 -10.12 26.53
C ALA A 148 -14.69 -9.97 28.04
N GLU A 149 -13.43 -9.91 28.46
CA GLU A 149 -13.02 -9.70 29.86
C GLU A 149 -13.56 -8.41 30.49
N ASP A 150 -13.89 -7.39 29.69
CA ASP A 150 -14.48 -6.12 30.14
C ASP A 150 -16.02 -6.15 30.25
N GLY A 151 -16.62 -7.29 29.92
CA GLY A 151 -18.07 -7.54 29.90
C GLY A 151 -18.75 -7.25 28.57
N THR A 152 -18.03 -6.80 27.54
CA THR A 152 -18.61 -6.49 26.23
C THR A 152 -19.11 -7.77 25.55
N LEU A 153 -20.33 -7.74 25.00
CA LEU A 153 -20.89 -8.85 24.24
C LEU A 153 -20.04 -9.14 22.99
N MET A 154 -19.50 -10.36 22.90
CA MET A 154 -18.60 -10.77 21.83
C MET A 154 -19.25 -11.70 20.81
N ALA A 155 -20.35 -12.37 21.18
CA ALA A 155 -21.12 -13.16 20.22
C ALA A 155 -22.57 -13.35 20.66
N LEU A 156 -23.44 -13.47 19.67
CA LEU A 156 -24.87 -13.75 19.84
C LEU A 156 -25.35 -14.79 18.82
N ARG A 157 -26.48 -15.42 19.14
CA ARG A 157 -27.25 -16.23 18.19
C ARG A 157 -28.72 -15.86 18.25
N HIS A 158 -29.41 -15.97 17.12
CA HIS A 158 -30.86 -15.93 17.10
C HIS A 158 -31.41 -17.28 17.58
N ARG A 159 -32.49 -17.27 18.38
CA ARG A 159 -33.07 -18.48 18.98
C ARG A 159 -33.75 -19.42 17.98
N THR A 160 -34.45 -18.86 16.98
CA THR A 160 -35.21 -19.64 15.98
C THR A 160 -34.66 -19.59 14.56
N ARG A 161 -34.00 -18.50 14.16
CA ARG A 161 -33.40 -18.33 12.82
C ARG A 161 -31.92 -18.75 12.84
N PRO A 162 -31.36 -19.24 11.72
CA PRO A 162 -29.97 -19.67 11.65
C PRO A 162 -29.02 -18.46 11.50
N LEU A 163 -29.06 -17.54 12.48
CA LEU A 163 -28.24 -16.33 12.50
C LEU A 163 -27.28 -16.40 13.68
N TRP A 164 -26.00 -16.19 13.41
CA TRP A 164 -24.96 -16.05 14.41
C TRP A 164 -24.13 -14.81 14.13
N GLY A 165 -23.66 -14.15 15.18
CA GLY A 165 -22.79 -12.99 15.03
C GLY A 165 -21.63 -13.03 16.00
N VAL A 166 -20.45 -12.59 15.57
CA VAL A 166 -19.27 -12.34 16.40
C VAL A 166 -18.82 -10.89 16.28
N GLN A 167 -18.51 -10.23 17.40
CA GLN A 167 -18.09 -8.82 17.43
C GLN A 167 -16.59 -8.63 17.16
N PHE A 168 -15.78 -9.65 17.49
CA PHE A 168 -14.35 -9.70 17.19
C PHE A 168 -14.09 -10.17 15.75
N HIS A 169 -12.84 -10.06 15.30
CA HIS A 169 -12.44 -10.39 13.93
C HIS A 169 -11.74 -11.76 13.88
N PRO A 170 -12.45 -12.85 13.53
CA PRO A 170 -11.85 -14.19 13.43
C PRO A 170 -10.74 -14.27 12.36
N GLU A 171 -10.75 -13.37 11.38
CA GLU A 171 -9.81 -13.31 10.26
C GLU A 171 -8.49 -12.60 10.56
N SER A 172 -8.43 -11.87 11.67
CA SER A 172 -7.22 -11.16 12.09
C SER A 172 -6.10 -12.14 12.43
N ILE A 173 -4.86 -11.80 12.08
CA ILE A 173 -3.70 -12.69 12.23
C ILE A 173 -3.38 -13.04 13.69
N GLU A 174 -3.80 -12.23 14.66
CA GLU A 174 -3.61 -12.48 16.10
C GLU A 174 -4.86 -13.02 16.82
N THR A 175 -5.95 -13.31 16.10
CA THR A 175 -7.10 -14.01 16.70
C THR A 175 -6.85 -15.51 16.73
N ASP A 176 -6.89 -16.08 17.93
CA ASP A 176 -6.83 -17.53 18.12
C ASP A 176 -8.10 -18.21 17.57
N HIS A 177 -7.94 -19.42 17.03
CA HIS A 177 -9.04 -20.31 16.66
C HIS A 177 -10.07 -19.77 15.63
N GLY A 178 -9.78 -18.68 14.91
CA GLY A 178 -10.67 -18.16 13.87
C GLY A 178 -11.06 -19.19 12.80
N HIS A 179 -10.10 -19.99 12.34
CA HIS A 179 -10.34 -21.08 11.38
C HIS A 179 -11.30 -22.14 11.93
N ARG A 180 -11.12 -22.55 13.20
CA ARG A 180 -12.03 -23.50 13.88
C ARG A 180 -13.44 -22.95 14.00
N LEU A 181 -13.59 -21.65 14.25
CA LEU A 181 -14.90 -20.98 14.32
C LEU A 181 -15.62 -21.05 12.96
N LEU A 182 -14.90 -20.80 11.86
CA LEU A 182 -15.45 -20.90 10.51
C LEU A 182 -15.78 -22.36 10.13
N GLU A 183 -14.97 -23.34 10.54
CA GLU A 183 -15.30 -24.77 10.40
C GLU A 183 -16.60 -25.13 11.15
N ASN A 184 -16.77 -24.59 12.35
CA ASN A 184 -18.00 -24.78 13.13
C ASN A 184 -19.21 -24.16 12.44
N PHE A 185 -19.07 -22.95 11.88
CA PHE A 185 -20.12 -22.32 11.08
C PHE A 185 -20.48 -23.15 9.84
N ARG A 186 -19.47 -23.65 9.09
CA ARG A 186 -19.68 -24.55 7.95
C ARG A 186 -20.49 -25.79 8.33
N ARG A 187 -20.17 -26.42 9.48
CA ARG A 187 -20.89 -27.59 9.98
C ARG A 187 -22.34 -27.25 10.35
N LEU A 188 -22.57 -26.15 11.05
CA LEU A 188 -23.92 -25.67 11.38
C LEU A 188 -24.72 -25.41 10.10
N ALA A 189 -24.09 -24.81 9.10
CA ALA A 189 -24.74 -24.50 7.85
C ALA A 189 -25.13 -25.77 7.06
N ALA A 190 -24.22 -26.73 6.96
CA ALA A 190 -24.48 -28.02 6.34
C ALA A 190 -25.62 -28.79 7.04
N ALA A 191 -25.67 -28.75 8.38
CA ALA A 191 -26.75 -29.39 9.15
C ALA A 191 -28.12 -28.75 8.85
N HIS A 192 -28.19 -27.41 8.86
CA HIS A 192 -29.42 -26.68 8.54
C HIS A 192 -29.92 -26.96 7.12
N ASN A 193 -29.02 -26.95 6.13
CA ASN A 193 -29.37 -27.20 4.73
C ASN A 193 -29.84 -28.65 4.50
N THR A 194 -29.27 -29.60 5.24
CA THR A 194 -29.71 -31.00 5.22
C THR A 194 -31.15 -31.15 5.72
N VAL A 195 -31.46 -30.50 6.86
CA VAL A 195 -32.82 -30.50 7.43
C VAL A 195 -33.82 -29.80 6.52
N SER A 196 -33.39 -28.72 5.85
CA SER A 196 -34.24 -27.91 4.98
C SER A 196 -34.44 -28.49 3.57
N GLY A 197 -33.87 -29.67 3.27
CA GLY A 197 -34.06 -30.36 1.99
C GLY A 197 -33.42 -29.69 0.76
N ARG A 198 -32.47 -28.78 0.97
CA ARG A 198 -31.83 -28.00 -0.12
C ARG A 198 -30.70 -28.82 -0.76
N ARG A 199 -30.77 -29.08 -2.07
CA ARG A 199 -29.69 -29.70 -2.86
C ARG A 199 -28.93 -28.63 -3.65
N GLY A 200 -27.61 -28.56 -3.47
CA GLY A 200 -26.75 -27.58 -4.16
C GLY A 200 -26.63 -27.86 -5.66
N GLY A 201 -26.81 -26.82 -6.48
CA GLY A 201 -26.62 -26.87 -7.92
C GLY A 201 -25.20 -26.47 -8.32
N SER A 202 -24.58 -27.24 -9.22
CA SER A 202 -23.24 -26.97 -9.77
C SER A 202 -23.33 -26.00 -10.95
N GLY A 203 -22.55 -24.92 -10.94
CA GLY A 203 -22.37 -24.07 -12.11
C GLY A 203 -21.01 -23.38 -12.07
N THR A 204 -20.17 -23.66 -13.05
CA THR A 204 -18.91 -22.94 -13.31
C THR A 204 -18.95 -22.45 -14.75
N ALA A 205 -18.73 -21.15 -14.96
CA ALA A 205 -18.50 -20.57 -16.28
C ALA A 205 -17.19 -19.77 -16.20
N GLY A 206 -16.13 -20.34 -16.78
CA GLY A 206 -14.88 -19.63 -17.01
C GLY A 206 -14.97 -18.86 -18.32
N THR A 207 -14.61 -17.58 -18.28
CA THR A 207 -14.45 -16.73 -19.46
C THR A 207 -12.98 -16.70 -19.86
N GLU A 208 -12.65 -17.27 -21.01
CA GLU A 208 -11.35 -17.10 -21.67
C GLU A 208 -11.29 -15.74 -22.39
N ARG A 209 -10.12 -15.08 -22.34
CA ARG A 209 -9.78 -13.92 -23.17
C ARG A 209 -8.76 -14.30 -24.26
N PRO A 210 -8.69 -13.53 -25.37
CA PRO A 210 -8.04 -13.95 -26.60
C PRO A 210 -6.51 -13.89 -26.53
N GLY A 211 -5.86 -14.71 -27.36
CA GLY A 211 -4.41 -14.87 -27.44
C GLY A 211 -3.63 -13.59 -27.76
N ARG A 212 -2.49 -13.46 -27.07
CA ARG A 212 -1.51 -12.38 -27.15
C ARG A 212 -0.75 -12.40 -28.49
N THR A 213 -0.64 -11.25 -29.13
CA THR A 213 0.41 -10.97 -30.12
C THR A 213 1.60 -10.36 -29.38
N THR A 214 2.73 -11.05 -29.30
CA THR A 214 3.97 -10.54 -28.73
C THR A 214 4.80 -9.88 -29.82
N GLU A 215 5.26 -8.66 -29.60
CA GLU A 215 6.28 -8.05 -30.44
C GLU A 215 7.64 -8.73 -30.17
N HIS A 216 8.43 -8.95 -31.23
CA HIS A 216 9.76 -9.56 -31.11
C HIS A 216 10.77 -8.55 -30.56
N THR A 217 10.80 -8.36 -29.25
CA THR A 217 11.80 -7.52 -28.58
C THR A 217 12.98 -8.38 -28.09
N GLN A 218 14.18 -7.81 -28.14
CA GLN A 218 15.43 -8.45 -27.73
C GLN A 218 16.16 -7.57 -26.71
N LEU A 219 16.75 -8.19 -25.69
CA LEU A 219 17.62 -7.51 -24.72
C LEU A 219 19.08 -7.75 -25.06
N HIS A 220 19.85 -6.66 -25.05
CA HIS A 220 21.29 -6.63 -25.23
C HIS A 220 21.92 -6.19 -23.91
N VAL A 221 22.85 -6.98 -23.39
CA VAL A 221 23.47 -6.74 -22.09
C VAL A 221 24.98 -6.68 -22.25
N ARG A 222 25.59 -5.70 -21.58
CA ARG A 222 27.04 -5.65 -21.38
C ARG A 222 27.36 -5.45 -19.91
N VAL A 223 28.33 -6.21 -19.41
CA VAL A 223 28.80 -6.11 -18.02
C VAL A 223 30.17 -5.45 -18.00
N VAL A 224 30.37 -4.54 -17.03
CA VAL A 224 31.67 -3.99 -16.63
C VAL A 224 31.93 -4.48 -15.20
N GLU A 225 33.05 -5.19 -15.02
CA GLU A 225 33.45 -5.84 -13.75
C GLU A 225 33.99 -4.82 -12.72
N ALA A 226 33.20 -3.80 -12.41
CA ALA A 226 33.40 -2.84 -11.32
C ALA A 226 32.12 -1.98 -11.17
N ALA A 227 31.76 -1.61 -9.95
CA ALA A 227 30.71 -0.63 -9.69
C ALA A 227 31.22 0.78 -9.98
N VAL A 228 30.45 1.54 -10.75
CA VAL A 228 30.69 2.97 -10.98
C VAL A 228 29.95 3.80 -9.93
N ASP A 229 30.55 4.90 -9.49
CA ASP A 229 29.86 5.86 -8.63
C ASP A 229 28.61 6.41 -9.36
N THR A 230 27.44 6.16 -8.78
CA THR A 230 26.15 6.47 -9.39
C THR A 230 25.91 7.96 -9.54
N GLN A 231 26.44 8.79 -8.62
CA GLN A 231 26.34 10.24 -8.71
C GLN A 231 27.18 10.78 -9.88
N ALA A 232 28.44 10.36 -10.00
CA ALA A 232 29.33 10.73 -11.10
C ALA A 232 28.79 10.25 -12.44
N LEU A 233 28.22 9.05 -12.49
CA LEU A 233 27.56 8.52 -13.68
C LEU A 233 26.37 9.41 -14.09
N PHE A 234 25.47 9.72 -13.15
CA PHE A 234 24.31 10.57 -13.43
C PHE A 234 24.73 11.97 -13.89
N SER A 235 25.70 12.58 -13.19
CA SER A 235 26.28 13.87 -13.58
C SER A 235 26.79 13.84 -15.03
N ARG A 236 27.46 12.75 -15.43
CA ARG A 236 28.13 12.67 -16.73
C ARG A 236 27.19 12.38 -17.89
N LEU A 237 26.14 11.59 -17.66
CA LEU A 237 25.25 11.08 -18.71
C LEU A 237 23.89 11.79 -18.74
N TYR A 238 23.32 12.14 -17.59
CA TYR A 238 21.89 12.45 -17.49
C TYR A 238 21.60 13.83 -16.91
N ALA A 239 22.47 14.43 -16.10
CA ALA A 239 22.21 15.72 -15.44
C ALA A 239 21.94 16.88 -16.41
N ASP A 240 22.56 16.85 -17.60
CA ASP A 240 22.36 17.84 -18.66
C ASP A 240 21.56 17.27 -19.86
N SER A 241 20.97 16.07 -19.74
CA SER A 241 20.16 15.50 -20.83
C SER A 241 18.96 16.41 -21.11
N PRO A 242 18.58 16.65 -22.38
CA PRO A 242 17.37 17.40 -22.68
C PRO A 242 16.09 16.58 -22.44
N GLU A 243 16.24 15.26 -22.28
CA GLU A 243 15.15 14.32 -22.10
C GLU A 243 14.87 14.06 -20.61
N PRO A 244 13.61 13.71 -20.25
CA PRO A 244 13.29 13.18 -18.94
C PRO A 244 14.22 12.03 -18.53
N SER A 245 14.68 12.07 -17.28
CA SER A 245 15.69 11.15 -16.76
C SER A 245 15.35 10.69 -15.35
N PHE A 246 15.82 9.50 -14.99
CA PHE A 246 15.59 8.91 -13.67
C PHE A 246 16.87 8.33 -13.07
N TRP A 247 16.89 8.29 -11.75
CA TRP A 247 17.84 7.56 -10.93
C TRP A 247 17.06 6.91 -9.78
N LEU A 248 16.81 5.61 -9.87
CA LEU A 248 16.34 4.80 -8.76
C LEU A 248 17.56 4.40 -7.92
N ASP A 249 17.65 4.91 -6.70
CA ASP A 249 18.90 4.98 -5.95
C ASP A 249 18.82 4.20 -4.64
N SER A 250 19.60 3.13 -4.59
CA SER A 250 19.91 2.45 -3.33
C SER A 250 21.05 3.20 -2.63
N ALA A 251 20.80 4.45 -2.21
CA ALA A 251 21.81 5.29 -1.55
C ALA A 251 22.28 4.70 -0.21
N ARG A 252 21.43 3.83 0.37
CA ARG A 252 21.75 3.03 1.55
C ARG A 252 21.59 1.55 1.19
N ILE A 253 22.70 0.81 1.21
CA ILE A 253 22.72 -0.62 0.94
C ILE A 253 22.37 -1.38 2.21
N GLU A 254 21.29 -2.14 2.15
CA GLU A 254 20.87 -3.06 3.20
C GLU A 254 20.77 -4.47 2.60
N PRO A 255 21.53 -5.45 3.10
CA PRO A 255 21.54 -6.82 2.56
C PRO A 255 20.12 -7.41 2.46
N GLY A 256 19.77 -7.91 1.27
CA GLY A 256 18.44 -8.48 0.99
C GLY A 256 17.31 -7.45 0.86
N TRP A 257 17.60 -6.14 0.86
CA TRP A 257 16.62 -5.06 0.77
C TRP A 257 16.93 -4.07 -0.38
N SER A 258 18.14 -3.52 -0.43
CA SER A 258 18.56 -2.52 -1.42
C SER A 258 19.97 -2.84 -1.94
N ARG A 259 20.05 -3.40 -3.16
CA ARG A 259 21.31 -3.86 -3.80
C ARG A 259 21.68 -3.08 -5.05
N PHE A 260 20.68 -2.63 -5.82
CA PHE A 260 20.90 -2.08 -7.15
C PHE A 260 20.48 -0.62 -7.24
N SER A 261 21.17 0.15 -8.07
CA SER A 261 20.69 1.46 -8.54
C SER A 261 20.51 1.43 -10.05
N PHE A 262 19.43 2.04 -10.53
CA PHE A 262 19.08 2.08 -11.95
C PHE A 262 19.04 3.53 -12.45
N LEU A 263 19.75 3.81 -13.54
CA LEU A 263 19.90 5.14 -14.11
C LEU A 263 19.57 5.10 -15.60
N GLY A 264 18.81 6.08 -16.09
CA GLY A 264 18.44 6.15 -17.50
C GLY A 264 17.68 7.43 -17.85
N ASP A 265 17.34 7.55 -19.13
CA ASP A 265 16.54 8.64 -19.67
C ASP A 265 15.64 8.14 -20.81
N THR A 266 14.89 9.04 -21.43
CA THR A 266 14.01 8.73 -22.57
C THR A 266 14.62 9.05 -23.93
N ALA A 267 15.95 9.04 -24.06
CA ALA A 267 16.63 9.31 -25.34
C ALA A 267 16.73 8.08 -26.27
N GLY A 268 16.30 6.89 -25.80
CA GLY A 268 16.32 5.67 -26.61
C GLY A 268 15.23 5.64 -27.70
N PRO A 269 15.43 4.84 -28.76
CA PRO A 269 14.55 4.81 -29.92
C PRO A 269 13.16 4.22 -29.65
N LEU A 270 13.00 3.43 -28.58
CA LEU A 270 11.72 2.85 -28.16
C LEU A 270 11.14 3.57 -26.95
N ALA A 271 11.85 4.58 -26.40
CA ALA A 271 11.46 5.28 -25.21
C ALA A 271 10.19 6.13 -25.45
N GLU A 272 9.36 6.23 -24.41
CA GLU A 272 8.20 7.10 -24.39
C GLU A 272 7.96 7.66 -22.99
N THR A 273 7.47 8.88 -22.92
CA THR A 273 6.99 9.50 -21.68
C THR A 273 5.47 9.45 -21.66
N VAL A 274 4.92 8.85 -20.62
CA VAL A 274 3.49 8.71 -20.33
C VAL A 274 3.14 9.72 -19.25
N ARG A 275 2.19 10.62 -19.51
CA ARG A 275 1.64 11.57 -18.55
C ARG A 275 0.14 11.36 -18.42
N TYR A 276 -0.37 11.48 -17.20
CA TYR A 276 -1.77 11.25 -16.92
C TYR A 276 -2.29 12.19 -15.84
N ARG A 277 -3.55 12.62 -16.02
CA ARG A 277 -4.37 13.26 -15.00
C ARG A 277 -5.69 12.51 -14.92
N VAL A 278 -6.13 12.24 -13.70
CA VAL A 278 -7.33 11.43 -13.43
C VAL A 278 -8.57 12.03 -14.09
N GLU A 279 -8.70 13.35 -14.04
CA GLU A 279 -9.86 14.08 -14.57
C GLU A 279 -10.01 13.96 -16.08
N ASP A 280 -8.89 13.80 -16.79
CA ASP A 280 -8.88 13.76 -18.24
C ASP A 280 -9.31 12.38 -18.77
N GLN A 281 -9.15 11.31 -17.95
CA GLN A 281 -9.38 9.91 -18.35
C GLN A 281 -8.72 9.55 -19.70
N GLU A 282 -7.59 10.21 -19.97
CA GLU A 282 -6.85 10.13 -21.21
C GLU A 282 -5.35 10.22 -20.88
N VAL A 283 -4.59 9.28 -21.41
CA VAL A 283 -3.14 9.19 -21.25
C VAL A 283 -2.45 9.91 -22.40
N GLU A 284 -1.64 10.91 -22.08
CA GLU A 284 -0.75 11.58 -23.04
C GLU A 284 0.56 10.81 -23.15
N VAL A 285 0.96 10.48 -24.37
CA VAL A 285 2.21 9.76 -24.66
C VAL A 285 3.05 10.59 -25.61
N THR A 286 4.30 10.86 -25.22
CA THR A 286 5.27 11.62 -26.00
C THR A 286 6.47 10.75 -26.32
N ARG A 287 6.96 10.82 -27.56
CA ARG A 287 8.20 10.20 -28.02
C ARG A 287 9.08 11.27 -28.64
N THR A 288 10.39 11.15 -28.48
CA THR A 288 11.33 12.14 -29.02
C THR A 288 11.17 12.27 -30.53
N GLY A 289 10.93 13.49 -31.01
CA GLY A 289 10.75 13.79 -32.44
C GLY A 289 9.35 13.50 -33.00
N GLU A 290 8.41 13.03 -32.18
CA GLU A 290 7.01 12.80 -32.57
C GLU A 290 6.05 13.77 -31.88
N ALA A 291 4.89 14.00 -32.49
CA ALA A 291 3.83 14.77 -31.85
C ALA A 291 3.20 13.96 -30.68
N PRO A 292 2.83 14.58 -29.55
CA PRO A 292 2.15 13.89 -28.47
C PRO A 292 0.86 13.22 -28.97
N ARG A 293 0.68 11.95 -28.62
CA ARG A 293 -0.55 11.20 -28.88
C ARG A 293 -1.34 11.05 -27.60
N ARG A 294 -2.64 10.89 -27.72
CA ARG A 294 -3.52 10.66 -26.57
C ARG A 294 -4.28 9.36 -26.70
N VAL A 295 -4.46 8.67 -25.57
CA VAL A 295 -5.08 7.34 -25.50
C VAL A 295 -6.12 7.33 -24.40
N LEU A 296 -7.37 7.06 -24.74
CA LEU A 296 -8.45 6.95 -23.78
C LEU A 296 -8.22 5.81 -22.76
N GLY A 297 -8.63 6.06 -21.52
CA GLY A 297 -8.52 5.15 -20.40
C GLY A 297 -7.55 5.63 -19.33
N THR A 298 -7.41 4.84 -18.27
CA THR A 298 -6.54 5.19 -17.13
C THR A 298 -5.08 4.86 -17.42
N VAL A 299 -4.18 5.42 -16.61
CA VAL A 299 -2.75 5.07 -16.65
C VAL A 299 -2.51 3.59 -16.36
N PHE A 300 -3.28 2.97 -15.45
CA PHE A 300 -3.16 1.55 -15.15
C PHE A 300 -3.48 0.68 -16.38
N ASP A 301 -4.58 0.99 -17.09
CA ASP A 301 -4.97 0.22 -18.28
C ASP A 301 -3.95 0.39 -19.42
N TYR A 302 -3.38 1.60 -19.54
CA TYR A 302 -2.31 1.87 -20.49
C TYR A 302 -1.06 1.05 -20.18
N LEU A 303 -0.55 1.12 -18.95
CA LEU A 303 0.67 0.44 -18.54
C LEU A 303 0.53 -1.08 -18.64
N GLY A 304 -0.56 -1.65 -18.15
CA GLY A 304 -0.82 -3.09 -18.22
C GLY A 304 -0.85 -3.60 -19.68
N ARG A 305 -1.53 -2.86 -20.58
CA ARG A 305 -1.55 -3.21 -22.00
C ARG A 305 -0.18 -3.14 -22.65
N GLU A 306 0.59 -2.07 -22.42
CA GLU A 306 1.89 -1.91 -23.07
C GLU A 306 2.94 -2.90 -22.52
N LEU A 307 2.93 -3.18 -21.21
CA LEU A 307 3.79 -4.22 -20.62
C LEU A 307 3.44 -5.61 -21.16
N ALA A 308 2.15 -5.91 -21.35
CA ALA A 308 1.72 -7.17 -21.96
C ALA A 308 2.16 -7.30 -23.43
N ARG A 309 2.31 -6.19 -24.16
CA ARG A 309 2.79 -6.17 -25.55
C ARG A 309 4.31 -6.31 -25.67
N ARG A 310 5.05 -5.64 -24.78
CA ARG A 310 6.52 -5.54 -24.79
C ARG A 310 7.19 -6.57 -23.89
N ARG A 311 6.51 -7.71 -23.66
CA ARG A 311 6.98 -8.71 -22.71
C ARG A 311 8.33 -9.27 -23.14
N VAL A 312 9.30 -9.24 -22.24
CA VAL A 312 10.61 -9.86 -22.45
C VAL A 312 10.93 -10.79 -21.30
N ASP A 313 11.13 -12.06 -21.62
CA ASP A 313 11.64 -13.04 -20.67
C ASP A 313 13.18 -13.00 -20.73
N ASN A 314 13.82 -12.64 -19.62
CA ASN A 314 15.28 -12.77 -19.46
C ASN A 314 15.61 -13.33 -18.07
N THR A 315 16.43 -14.38 -18.05
CA THR A 315 16.82 -15.10 -16.84
C THR A 315 18.27 -14.90 -16.42
N GLU A 316 19.07 -14.13 -17.19
CA GLU A 316 20.52 -14.02 -16.98
C GLU A 316 20.94 -12.82 -16.12
N LEU A 317 20.08 -11.81 -15.96
CA LEU A 317 20.36 -10.66 -15.10
C LEU A 317 20.16 -11.01 -13.61
N PRO A 318 20.99 -10.47 -12.70
CA PRO A 318 20.86 -10.71 -11.25
C PRO A 318 19.76 -9.86 -10.58
N PHE A 319 18.95 -9.16 -11.37
CA PHE A 319 17.84 -8.30 -10.95
C PHE A 319 16.66 -8.46 -11.92
N ASP A 320 15.47 -8.06 -11.47
CA ASP A 320 14.23 -8.28 -12.19
C ASP A 320 13.83 -7.14 -13.16
N PHE A 321 14.50 -5.98 -13.12
CA PHE A 321 14.22 -4.89 -14.07
C PHE A 321 14.84 -5.17 -15.44
N THR A 322 14.03 -5.52 -16.44
CA THR A 322 14.46 -5.92 -17.79
C THR A 322 13.93 -4.95 -18.84
N CYS A 323 14.27 -3.66 -18.67
CA CYS A 323 13.58 -2.52 -19.28
C CYS A 323 12.10 -2.47 -18.87
N GLY A 324 11.46 -1.33 -19.10
CA GLY A 324 10.07 -1.12 -18.69
C GLY A 324 9.81 0.31 -18.27
N TYR A 325 8.74 0.52 -17.52
CA TYR A 325 8.35 1.85 -17.08
C TYR A 325 8.97 2.21 -15.74
N VAL A 326 9.58 3.38 -15.64
CA VAL A 326 10.09 3.98 -14.41
C VAL A 326 9.37 5.30 -14.17
N GLY A 327 8.82 5.51 -12.98
CA GLY A 327 7.99 6.68 -12.75
C GLY A 327 7.26 6.65 -11.43
N TYR A 328 6.12 7.34 -11.40
CA TYR A 328 5.30 7.44 -10.20
C TYR A 328 3.79 7.35 -10.48
N PHE A 329 3.08 6.80 -9.49
CA PHE A 329 1.66 7.03 -9.26
C PHE A 329 1.53 8.04 -8.13
N GLY A 330 0.88 9.18 -8.38
CA GLY A 330 0.56 10.17 -7.35
C GLY A 330 -0.65 9.70 -6.54
N TYR A 331 -0.80 10.16 -5.31
CA TYR A 331 -1.87 9.74 -4.40
C TYR A 331 -3.27 9.86 -5.00
N GLU A 332 -3.51 10.90 -5.80
CA GLU A 332 -4.80 11.15 -6.45
C GLU A 332 -5.18 10.09 -7.49
N THR A 333 -4.28 9.21 -7.92
CA THR A 333 -4.69 8.02 -8.71
C THR A 333 -5.57 7.05 -7.92
N LYS A 334 -5.77 7.28 -6.62
CA LYS A 334 -6.78 6.60 -5.78
C LYS A 334 -8.20 6.64 -6.37
N ALA A 335 -8.52 7.65 -7.18
CA ALA A 335 -9.80 7.72 -7.90
C ALA A 335 -9.99 6.55 -8.88
N ASP A 336 -8.94 6.16 -9.59
CA ASP A 336 -8.96 5.00 -10.48
C ASP A 336 -8.86 3.66 -9.72
N CYS A 337 -8.74 3.71 -8.39
CA CYS A 337 -8.77 2.58 -7.45
C CYS A 337 -10.06 2.53 -6.61
N GLY A 338 -11.02 3.43 -6.85
CA GLY A 338 -12.34 3.42 -6.21
C GLY A 338 -12.58 4.50 -5.14
N SER A 339 -11.69 5.47 -4.96
CA SER A 339 -11.88 6.60 -4.05
C SER A 339 -11.82 7.94 -4.78
N PRO A 340 -12.97 8.54 -5.15
CA PRO A 340 -13.02 9.81 -5.88
C PRO A 340 -12.19 10.90 -5.21
N ASN A 341 -11.62 11.81 -6.01
CA ASN A 341 -10.81 12.91 -5.47
C ASN A 341 -11.67 14.13 -5.17
N ARG A 342 -11.39 14.77 -4.04
CA ARG A 342 -11.93 16.10 -3.73
C ARG A 342 -11.01 17.24 -4.18
N HIS A 343 -9.72 16.97 -4.29
CA HIS A 343 -8.70 17.96 -4.60
C HIS A 343 -7.95 17.59 -5.88
N ARG A 344 -7.32 18.59 -6.50
CA ARG A 344 -6.55 18.43 -7.72
C ARG A 344 -5.08 18.77 -7.50
N SER A 345 -4.19 17.85 -7.85
CA SER A 345 -2.74 18.08 -7.77
C SER A 345 -2.28 19.09 -8.85
N PRO A 346 -1.39 20.04 -8.51
CA PRO A 346 -0.75 20.90 -9.51
C PRO A 346 0.17 20.10 -10.45
N ALA A 347 0.87 19.08 -9.94
CA ALA A 347 1.61 18.12 -10.75
C ALA A 347 0.65 17.11 -11.43
N PRO A 348 1.04 16.47 -12.56
CA PRO A 348 0.31 15.33 -13.11
C PRO A 348 0.13 14.21 -12.07
N ASP A 349 -0.95 13.45 -12.17
CA ASP A 349 -1.27 12.39 -11.22
C ASP A 349 -0.43 11.12 -11.47
N ALA A 350 0.09 10.94 -12.67
CA ALA A 350 1.13 9.94 -12.93
C ALA A 350 2.05 10.38 -14.07
N VAL A 351 3.34 10.03 -13.95
CA VAL A 351 4.32 10.17 -15.03
C VAL A 351 5.20 8.92 -15.06
N TRP A 352 5.30 8.28 -16.23
CA TRP A 352 6.08 7.06 -16.43
C TRP A 352 6.97 7.17 -17.67
N LEU A 353 8.24 6.83 -17.52
CA LEU A 353 9.25 6.83 -18.56
C LEU A 353 9.49 5.38 -18.98
N PHE A 354 9.21 5.03 -20.23
CA PHE A 354 9.62 3.75 -20.77
C PHE A 354 11.13 3.77 -21.01
N ALA A 355 11.87 3.14 -20.11
CA ALA A 355 13.31 2.97 -20.19
C ALA A 355 13.63 1.75 -21.04
N ASP A 356 13.86 1.98 -22.33
CA ASP A 356 14.37 0.96 -23.25
C ASP A 356 15.88 0.74 -23.09
N ARG A 357 16.58 1.66 -22.42
CA ARG A 357 18.01 1.61 -22.12
C ARG A 357 18.26 2.14 -20.71
N PHE A 358 19.13 1.45 -19.96
CA PHE A 358 19.52 1.89 -18.61
C PHE A 358 20.84 1.29 -18.17
N VAL A 359 21.42 1.88 -17.13
CA VAL A 359 22.56 1.37 -16.39
C VAL A 359 22.10 0.89 -15.03
N ALA A 360 22.44 -0.35 -14.67
CA ALA A 360 22.28 -0.87 -13.32
C ALA A 360 23.64 -1.02 -12.64
N VAL A 361 23.75 -0.52 -11.41
CA VAL A 361 24.96 -0.68 -10.57
C VAL A 361 24.63 -1.64 -9.44
N ASP A 362 25.39 -2.72 -9.35
CA ASP A 362 25.36 -3.69 -8.28
C ASP A 362 26.37 -3.31 -7.19
N HIS A 363 25.85 -2.83 -6.07
CA HIS A 363 26.68 -2.36 -4.96
C HIS A 363 27.23 -3.50 -4.10
N GLN A 364 26.77 -4.73 -4.30
CA GLN A 364 27.21 -5.90 -3.51
C GLN A 364 28.27 -6.71 -4.24
N GLU A 365 28.06 -6.98 -5.53
CA GLU A 365 29.01 -7.76 -6.36
C GLU A 365 30.01 -6.88 -7.12
N ASP A 366 30.00 -5.57 -6.87
CA ASP A 366 30.90 -4.59 -7.49
C ASP A 366 30.88 -4.67 -9.03
N ALA A 367 29.70 -4.56 -9.63
CA ALA A 367 29.50 -4.71 -11.07
C ALA A 367 28.55 -3.66 -11.66
N THR A 368 28.77 -3.29 -12.92
CA THR A 368 27.89 -2.38 -13.66
C THR A 368 27.33 -3.08 -14.90
N TYR A 369 26.02 -3.12 -15.02
CA TYR A 369 25.28 -3.71 -16.14
C TYR A 369 24.71 -2.61 -17.02
N LEU A 370 24.95 -2.71 -18.32
CA LEU A 370 24.37 -1.86 -19.35
C LEU A 370 23.33 -2.68 -20.10
N VAL A 371 22.10 -2.18 -20.16
CA VAL A 371 20.98 -2.92 -20.74
C VAL A 371 20.32 -2.05 -21.80
N ALA A 372 20.10 -2.62 -22.98
CA ALA A 372 19.42 -1.96 -24.09
C ALA A 372 18.44 -2.92 -24.77
N MET A 373 17.24 -2.42 -25.08
CA MET A 373 16.20 -3.12 -25.81
C MET A 373 16.26 -2.78 -27.31
N SER A 374 15.96 -3.75 -28.16
CA SER A 374 15.75 -3.55 -29.59
C SER A 374 14.48 -4.28 -30.06
N ASP A 375 13.91 -3.84 -31.18
CA ASP A 375 12.73 -4.45 -31.82
C ASP A 375 13.09 -5.59 -32.80
N GLY A 376 14.35 -6.07 -32.74
CA GLY A 376 14.88 -7.11 -33.61
C GLY A 376 15.24 -6.67 -35.03
N THR A 377 14.94 -5.44 -35.45
CA THR A 377 15.43 -4.91 -36.73
C THR A 377 16.95 -4.71 -36.69
N ALA A 378 17.62 -4.85 -37.85
CA ALA A 378 19.07 -4.70 -37.93
C ALA A 378 19.54 -3.32 -37.43
N ASP A 379 18.78 -2.27 -37.75
CA ASP A 379 19.08 -0.90 -37.34
C ASP A 379 18.90 -0.68 -35.83
N SER A 380 17.84 -1.23 -35.22
CA SER A 380 17.64 -1.10 -33.76
C SER A 380 18.68 -1.89 -32.96
N VAL A 381 19.07 -3.07 -33.45
CA VAL A 381 20.15 -3.88 -32.88
C VAL A 381 21.48 -3.12 -32.96
N ALA A 382 21.81 -2.55 -34.12
CA ALA A 382 23.04 -1.76 -34.28
C ALA A 382 23.07 -0.55 -33.34
N GLN A 383 21.95 0.16 -33.17
CA GLN A 383 21.84 1.29 -32.23
C GLN A 383 21.98 0.85 -30.76
N ALA A 384 21.41 -0.30 -30.39
CA ALA A 384 21.56 -0.86 -29.05
C ALA A 384 23.03 -1.19 -28.74
N VAL A 385 23.72 -1.87 -29.66
CA VAL A 385 25.15 -2.21 -29.53
C VAL A 385 26.03 -0.95 -29.46
N ASP A 386 25.79 0.03 -30.33
CA ASP A 386 26.54 1.30 -30.31
C ASP A 386 26.36 2.06 -28.98
N TRP A 387 25.15 2.09 -28.45
CA TRP A 387 24.88 2.67 -27.13
C TRP A 387 25.64 1.94 -26.01
N LEU A 388 25.66 0.59 -26.04
CA LEU A 388 26.39 -0.22 -25.06
C LEU A 388 27.90 0.08 -25.10
N GLU A 389 28.51 0.18 -26.28
CA GLU A 389 29.94 0.50 -26.45
C GLU A 389 30.30 1.89 -25.93
N LYS A 390 29.50 2.90 -26.29
CA LYS A 390 29.71 4.29 -25.85
C LYS A 390 29.56 4.43 -24.35
N THR A 391 28.50 3.84 -23.79
CA THR A 391 28.21 3.91 -22.36
C THR A 391 29.25 3.15 -21.55
N ALA A 392 29.70 1.98 -22.02
CA ALA A 392 30.80 1.23 -21.39
C ALA A 392 32.09 2.04 -21.34
N SER A 393 32.40 2.78 -22.40
CA SER A 393 33.58 3.65 -22.43
C SER A 393 33.51 4.76 -21.39
N VAL A 394 32.33 5.36 -21.18
CA VAL A 394 32.11 6.37 -20.13
C VAL A 394 32.23 5.75 -18.74
N VAL A 395 31.59 4.62 -18.50
CA VAL A 395 31.65 3.89 -17.22
C VAL A 395 33.09 3.51 -16.87
N GLN A 396 33.83 2.92 -17.80
CA GLN A 396 35.24 2.58 -17.61
C GLN A 396 36.11 3.81 -17.35
N PHE A 397 35.83 4.93 -18.02
CA PHE A 397 36.53 6.18 -17.77
C PHE A 397 36.28 6.69 -16.35
N LEU A 398 35.03 6.68 -15.88
CA LEU A 398 34.67 7.13 -14.54
C LEU A 398 35.28 6.24 -13.44
N ILE A 399 35.28 4.92 -13.65
CA ILE A 399 35.91 3.96 -12.74
C ILE A 399 37.43 4.22 -12.62
N ARG A 400 38.10 4.50 -13.75
CA ARG A 400 39.55 4.82 -13.76
C ARG A 400 39.86 6.21 -13.20
N SER A 401 38.93 7.14 -13.35
CA SER A 401 39.08 8.55 -12.96
C SER A 401 38.43 8.82 -11.60
N ALA A 402 38.14 7.77 -10.82
CA ALA A 402 37.41 7.85 -9.58
C ALA A 402 37.97 9.00 -8.73
N PRO A 403 37.18 10.07 -8.49
CA PRO A 403 37.66 11.18 -7.69
C PRO A 403 37.99 10.69 -6.29
N GLU A 404 39.02 11.27 -5.65
CA GLU A 404 39.24 11.06 -4.22
C GLU A 404 37.93 11.37 -3.47
N PRO A 405 37.55 10.59 -2.45
CA PRO A 405 36.35 10.84 -1.67
C PRO A 405 36.38 12.27 -1.16
N ARG A 406 35.52 13.12 -1.75
CA ARG A 406 35.37 14.49 -1.28
C ARG A 406 34.77 14.41 0.12
N PRO A 407 35.35 15.08 1.13
CA PRO A 407 34.67 15.23 2.41
C PRO A 407 33.29 15.82 2.14
N ALA A 408 32.26 15.28 2.78
CA ALA A 408 30.92 15.83 2.72
C ALA A 408 31.02 17.34 2.96
N ALA A 409 30.39 18.14 2.10
CA ALA A 409 30.42 19.58 2.30
C ALA A 409 29.78 19.89 3.66
N ASP A 410 30.62 20.19 4.65
CA ASP A 410 30.26 20.66 5.98
C ASP A 410 29.63 22.05 5.83
N GLY A 411 28.34 22.04 5.57
CA GLY A 411 27.49 23.20 5.67
C GLY A 411 26.13 22.68 6.06
N ALA A 412 25.90 22.49 7.36
CA ALA A 412 24.56 22.35 7.88
C ALA A 412 23.75 23.54 7.32
N ALA A 413 22.74 23.25 6.50
CA ALA A 413 21.83 24.28 6.04
C ALA A 413 21.28 25.01 7.27
N ALA A 414 21.11 26.33 7.17
CA ALA A 414 20.46 27.08 8.23
C ALA A 414 19.09 26.42 8.51
N PRO A 415 18.72 26.21 9.78
CA PRO A 415 17.44 25.60 10.12
C PRO A 415 16.31 26.38 9.47
N VAL A 416 15.47 25.67 8.71
CA VAL A 416 14.26 26.22 8.10
C VAL A 416 13.19 26.23 9.17
N ASP A 417 12.50 27.36 9.32
CA ASP A 417 11.28 27.43 10.12
C ASP A 417 10.14 26.72 9.36
N VAL A 418 9.98 25.42 9.62
CA VAL A 418 8.97 24.58 8.96
C VAL A 418 7.58 25.14 9.19
N GLU A 419 7.28 25.62 10.40
CA GLU A 419 5.94 26.08 10.79
C GLU A 419 5.49 27.28 9.94
N ALA A 420 6.41 28.20 9.63
CA ALA A 420 6.13 29.37 8.81
C ALA A 420 5.73 29.04 7.35
N HIS A 421 5.97 27.81 6.90
CA HIS A 421 5.75 27.38 5.52
C HIS A 421 4.69 26.27 5.37
N LEU A 422 4.02 25.89 6.45
CA LEU A 422 2.93 24.90 6.41
C LEU A 422 1.70 25.44 5.68
N THR A 423 1.02 24.56 4.93
CA THR A 423 -0.29 24.84 4.34
C THR A 423 -1.34 25.06 5.43
N VAL A 424 -1.34 24.19 6.44
CA VAL A 424 -2.23 24.27 7.61
C VAL A 424 -1.43 24.59 8.87
N GLY A 425 -1.80 25.66 9.57
CA GLY A 425 -1.15 26.05 10.83
C GLY A 425 -1.48 25.11 12.00
N ARG A 426 -0.69 25.21 13.07
CA ARG A 426 -0.76 24.36 14.28
C ARG A 426 -2.18 24.18 14.83
N ASP A 427 -2.87 25.29 15.10
CA ASP A 427 -4.18 25.26 15.76
C ASP A 427 -5.20 24.44 14.98
N ARG A 428 -5.19 24.56 13.65
CA ARG A 428 -6.08 23.80 12.79
C ARG A 428 -5.66 22.33 12.71
N TYR A 429 -4.37 22.03 12.53
CA TYR A 429 -3.90 20.65 12.48
C TYR A 429 -4.25 19.87 13.76
N VAL A 430 -4.04 20.50 14.93
CA VAL A 430 -4.41 19.93 16.24
C VAL A 430 -5.93 19.74 16.36
N ALA A 431 -6.73 20.68 15.86
CA ALA A 431 -8.18 20.53 15.85
C ALA A 431 -8.63 19.39 14.92
N ASP A 432 -8.01 19.25 13.75
CA ASP A 432 -8.30 18.20 12.77
C ASP A 432 -7.96 16.80 13.35
N ILE A 433 -6.92 16.67 14.18
CA ILE A 433 -6.67 15.43 14.95
C ILE A 433 -7.84 15.11 15.89
N GLY A 434 -8.41 16.11 16.58
CA GLY A 434 -9.59 15.91 17.40
C GLY A 434 -10.81 15.43 16.59
N VAL A 435 -10.96 15.90 15.34
CA VAL A 435 -11.98 15.40 14.41
C VAL A 435 -11.69 13.94 14.02
N CYS A 436 -10.44 13.59 13.72
CA CYS A 436 -10.04 12.20 13.48
C CYS A 436 -10.45 11.30 14.66
N GLN A 437 -10.12 11.68 15.90
CA GLN A 437 -10.48 10.90 17.09
C GLN A 437 -12.00 10.75 17.26
N SER A 438 -12.79 11.79 16.97
CA SER A 438 -14.26 11.67 16.96
C SER A 438 -14.73 10.64 15.93
N LYS A 439 -14.15 10.64 14.72
CA LYS A 439 -14.47 9.67 13.68
C LYS A 439 -14.11 8.23 14.07
N LEU A 440 -12.97 8.05 14.74
CA LEU A 440 -12.59 6.76 15.31
C LEU A 440 -13.62 6.28 16.34
N LEU A 441 -14.05 7.15 17.27
CA LEU A 441 -15.05 6.82 18.28
C LEU A 441 -16.46 6.58 17.70
N GLU A 442 -16.80 7.25 16.60
CA GLU A 442 -18.05 7.03 15.84
C GLU A 442 -18.06 5.70 15.08
N GLY A 443 -16.91 5.00 15.00
CA GLY A 443 -16.76 3.75 14.25
C GLY A 443 -16.56 3.94 12.75
N GLU A 444 -16.25 5.17 12.30
CA GLU A 444 -16.07 5.48 10.87
C GLU A 444 -14.72 5.00 10.33
N SER A 445 -13.73 4.82 11.20
CA SER A 445 -12.38 4.36 10.90
C SER A 445 -11.72 3.78 12.17
N TYR A 446 -10.59 3.11 12.00
CA TYR A 446 -9.72 2.54 13.04
C TYR A 446 -8.38 3.30 13.14
N GLU A 447 -7.91 3.84 12.02
CA GLU A 447 -6.67 4.62 11.90
C GLU A 447 -6.84 5.62 10.75
N ILE A 448 -6.44 6.89 10.94
CA ILE A 448 -6.50 7.93 9.90
C ILE A 448 -5.12 8.58 9.75
N CYS A 449 -4.46 8.41 8.61
CA CYS A 449 -3.18 9.06 8.32
C CYS A 449 -3.41 10.50 7.87
N LEU A 450 -3.38 11.45 8.81
CA LEU A 450 -3.54 12.89 8.55
C LEU A 450 -2.20 13.50 8.14
N THR A 451 -2.21 14.33 7.09
CA THR A 451 -0.99 14.94 6.56
C THR A 451 -1.13 16.46 6.34
N ASN A 452 0.01 17.10 6.15
CA ASN A 452 0.15 18.52 5.82
C ASN A 452 1.32 18.69 4.83
N SER A 453 1.41 19.86 4.19
CA SER A 453 2.52 20.17 3.30
C SER A 453 3.26 21.42 3.72
N VAL A 454 4.54 21.47 3.35
CA VAL A 454 5.40 22.64 3.40
C VAL A 454 5.68 23.09 1.98
N TRP A 455 5.53 24.39 1.71
CA TRP A 455 5.81 24.98 0.41
C TRP A 455 6.88 26.07 0.49
N LEU A 456 7.98 25.88 -0.25
CA LEU A 456 9.17 26.74 -0.23
C LEU A 456 9.56 27.18 -1.63
N PRO A 457 10.22 28.35 -1.82
CA PRO A 457 10.80 28.71 -3.11
C PRO A 457 11.89 27.73 -3.57
N ALA A 458 11.86 27.32 -4.83
CA ALA A 458 12.92 26.53 -5.47
C ALA A 458 13.99 27.47 -6.02
N VAL A 459 15.04 27.68 -5.23
CA VAL A 459 16.14 28.62 -5.54
C VAL A 459 17.31 27.99 -6.27
N GLU A 460 17.24 26.69 -6.53
CA GLU A 460 18.31 25.90 -7.15
C GLU A 460 17.72 24.73 -7.95
N ASP A 461 18.59 24.07 -8.72
CA ASP A 461 18.26 22.91 -9.52
C ASP A 461 17.98 21.65 -8.66
N GLY A 462 17.03 20.82 -9.11
CA GLY A 462 16.60 19.63 -8.39
C GLY A 462 17.69 18.58 -8.21
N TYR A 463 18.65 18.49 -9.12
CA TYR A 463 19.74 17.53 -9.02
C TYR A 463 20.69 17.90 -7.87
N GLN A 464 20.98 19.20 -7.71
CA GLN A 464 21.79 19.69 -6.59
C GLN A 464 21.08 19.49 -5.25
N PHE A 465 19.75 19.67 -5.21
CA PHE A 465 18.96 19.35 -4.04
C PHE A 465 19.05 17.84 -3.71
N TYR A 466 18.84 16.98 -4.70
CA TYR A 466 18.85 15.53 -4.51
C TYR A 466 20.21 15.00 -4.04
N THR A 467 21.32 15.44 -4.64
CA THR A 467 22.66 14.99 -4.22
C THR A 467 22.96 15.33 -2.76
N ARG A 468 22.47 16.47 -2.26
CA ARG A 468 22.56 16.79 -0.83
C ARG A 468 21.61 15.98 0.02
N LEU A 469 20.36 15.78 -0.41
CA LEU A 469 19.40 14.92 0.28
C LEU A 469 19.95 13.51 0.46
N ARG A 470 20.52 12.95 -0.60
CA ARG A 470 21.21 11.66 -0.63
C ARG A 470 22.33 11.57 0.41
N ALA A 471 23.11 12.65 0.58
CA ALA A 471 24.20 12.69 1.55
C ALA A 471 23.72 12.80 3.01
N VAL A 472 22.70 13.64 3.28
CA VAL A 472 22.25 13.93 4.67
C VAL A 472 21.20 12.95 5.18
N ASN A 473 20.50 12.27 4.28
CA ASN A 473 19.45 11.30 4.57
C ASN A 473 19.45 10.20 3.50
N PRO A 474 20.44 9.28 3.50
CA PRO A 474 20.48 8.17 2.56
C PRO A 474 19.37 7.15 2.87
N ALA A 475 18.74 6.61 1.83
CA ALA A 475 17.60 5.72 1.94
C ALA A 475 17.72 4.49 1.02
N PRO A 476 17.10 3.34 1.39
CA PRO A 476 17.09 2.14 0.56
C PRO A 476 16.27 2.28 -0.72
N TYR A 477 15.21 3.12 -0.70
CA TYR A 477 14.33 3.37 -1.84
C TYR A 477 14.33 4.85 -2.24
N GLY A 478 15.54 5.41 -2.39
CA GLY A 478 15.73 6.76 -2.90
C GLY A 478 15.42 6.85 -4.39
N ALA A 479 15.04 8.03 -4.86
CA ALA A 479 14.88 8.27 -6.29
C ALA A 479 15.06 9.75 -6.65
N TYR A 480 15.66 10.00 -7.81
CA TYR A 480 15.61 11.29 -8.49
C TYR A 480 14.91 11.14 -9.83
N LEU A 481 13.81 11.87 -10.02
CA LEU A 481 13.08 11.93 -11.29
C LEU A 481 13.14 13.37 -11.80
N ARG A 482 13.65 13.57 -13.02
CA ARG A 482 13.61 14.86 -13.72
C ARG A 482 12.66 14.72 -14.90
N LEU A 483 11.48 15.31 -14.80
CA LEU A 483 10.32 15.01 -15.65
C LEU A 483 9.93 16.20 -16.55
N GLY A 484 10.94 17.00 -16.91
CA GLY A 484 10.82 18.27 -17.62
C GLY A 484 11.38 19.41 -16.77
N GLU A 485 11.24 20.64 -17.27
CA GLU A 485 11.76 21.84 -16.59
C GLU A 485 10.97 22.22 -15.34
N GLU A 486 9.69 21.82 -15.28
CA GLU A 486 8.75 22.25 -14.24
C GLU A 486 8.47 21.18 -13.17
N LEU A 487 8.96 19.94 -13.34
CA LEU A 487 8.67 18.85 -12.42
C LEU A 487 9.90 17.99 -12.14
N GLU A 488 10.35 18.02 -10.90
CA GLU A 488 11.45 17.18 -10.40
C GLU A 488 11.06 16.55 -9.06
N VAL A 489 11.50 15.33 -8.80
CA VAL A 489 11.21 14.60 -7.56
C VAL A 489 12.51 14.13 -6.94
N ALA A 490 12.76 14.57 -5.70
CA ALA A 490 13.90 14.15 -4.87
C ALA A 490 13.39 13.34 -3.68
N CYS A 491 13.42 12.01 -3.82
CA CYS A 491 12.83 11.04 -2.90
C CYS A 491 13.91 10.36 -2.04
N SER A 492 13.64 10.24 -0.74
CA SER A 492 14.49 9.52 0.22
C SER A 492 13.62 8.59 1.10
N SER A 493 12.86 7.70 0.44
CA SER A 493 11.90 6.84 1.13
C SER A 493 12.57 5.63 1.80
N PRO A 494 12.27 5.36 3.08
CA PRO A 494 12.70 4.15 3.76
C PRO A 494 11.76 2.95 3.54
N GLU A 495 10.56 3.17 3.00
CA GLU A 495 9.47 2.19 3.05
C GLU A 495 9.11 1.71 1.65
N ARG A 496 9.02 0.38 1.51
CA ARG A 496 8.59 -0.26 0.27
C ARG A 496 7.09 -0.48 0.29
N PHE A 497 6.42 -0.05 -0.76
CA PHE A 497 4.99 -0.32 -0.96
C PHE A 497 4.78 -1.78 -1.39
N LEU A 498 5.36 -2.17 -2.53
CA LEU A 498 5.21 -3.50 -3.12
C LEU A 498 6.48 -3.92 -3.87
N SER A 499 6.85 -5.19 -3.73
CA SER A 499 7.78 -5.88 -4.63
C SER A 499 7.07 -7.08 -5.22
N ILE A 500 7.15 -7.22 -6.55
CA ILE A 500 6.54 -8.30 -7.33
C ILE A 500 7.65 -8.93 -8.16
N THR A 501 7.89 -10.22 -7.96
CA THR A 501 8.86 -10.99 -8.72
C THR A 501 8.26 -11.46 -10.04
N ARG A 502 9.10 -11.77 -11.03
CA ARG A 502 8.65 -12.22 -12.37
C ARG A 502 7.81 -13.51 -12.35
N ASP A 503 7.94 -14.32 -11.31
CA ASP A 503 7.18 -15.56 -11.09
C ASP A 503 5.89 -15.35 -10.29
N GLY A 504 5.53 -14.09 -10.01
CA GLY A 504 4.28 -13.72 -9.35
C GLY A 504 4.33 -13.77 -7.83
N GLY A 505 5.52 -13.88 -7.22
CA GLY A 505 5.68 -13.67 -5.78
C GLY A 505 5.50 -12.20 -5.44
N VAL A 506 4.69 -11.89 -4.44
CA VAL A 506 4.49 -10.49 -3.97
C VAL A 506 4.88 -10.35 -2.51
N GLU A 507 5.53 -9.25 -2.18
CA GLU A 507 5.95 -8.90 -0.82
C GLU A 507 5.69 -7.42 -0.52
N THR A 508 5.12 -7.13 0.64
CA THR A 508 5.02 -5.79 1.22
C THR A 508 5.61 -5.77 2.63
N LYS A 509 6.19 -4.63 3.01
CA LYS A 509 6.92 -4.46 4.28
C LYS A 509 6.56 -3.13 4.94
N PRO A 510 5.38 -3.01 5.58
CA PRO A 510 5.04 -1.83 6.34
C PRO A 510 6.04 -1.63 7.48
N ILE A 511 6.41 -0.38 7.70
CA ILE A 511 7.30 0.04 8.77
C ILE A 511 6.50 0.91 9.73
N LYS A 512 6.53 0.58 11.03
CA LYS A 512 5.97 1.44 12.09
C LYS A 512 6.99 1.55 13.22
N GLY A 513 7.16 2.74 13.79
CA GLY A 513 8.17 2.95 14.84
C GLY A 513 9.62 2.87 14.33
N THR A 514 10.46 3.76 14.87
CA THR A 514 11.90 3.78 14.57
C THR A 514 12.63 4.24 15.83
N ALA A 515 13.67 3.51 16.21
CA ALA A 515 14.54 3.89 17.32
C ALA A 515 15.96 4.12 16.80
N PRO A 516 16.72 5.06 17.38
CA PRO A 516 18.14 5.22 17.05
C PRO A 516 18.95 4.00 17.52
N ARG A 517 20.16 3.86 17.01
CA ARG A 517 21.16 2.93 17.58
C ARG A 517 21.70 3.48 18.90
N GLY A 518 21.96 2.58 19.85
CA GLY A 518 22.57 2.92 21.14
C GLY A 518 24.07 3.15 21.01
N ALA A 519 24.64 3.94 21.91
CA ALA A 519 26.10 4.16 21.97
C ALA A 519 26.84 2.96 22.58
N THR A 520 26.12 2.09 23.29
CA THR A 520 26.62 0.86 23.92
C THR A 520 25.74 -0.33 23.56
N PRO A 521 26.25 -1.58 23.57
CA PRO A 521 25.43 -2.77 23.28
C PRO A 521 24.19 -2.90 24.17
N GLU A 522 24.30 -2.54 25.45
CA GLU A 522 23.19 -2.61 26.41
C GLU A 522 22.12 -1.55 26.12
N GLU A 523 22.55 -0.33 25.80
CA GLU A 523 21.63 0.74 25.39
C GLU A 523 20.96 0.41 24.05
N ASP A 524 21.72 -0.15 23.10
CA ASP A 524 21.23 -0.55 21.78
C ASP A 524 20.17 -1.65 21.89
N ALA A 525 20.41 -2.66 22.73
CA ALA A 525 19.43 -3.70 23.02
C ALA A 525 18.18 -3.11 23.68
N ARG A 526 18.32 -2.21 24.65
CA ARG A 526 17.18 -1.54 25.31
C ARG A 526 16.34 -0.72 24.32
N LEU A 527 16.99 0.05 23.44
CA LEU A 527 16.31 0.86 22.42
C LEU A 527 15.59 -0.04 21.40
N ARG A 528 16.24 -1.12 20.96
CA ARG A 528 15.64 -2.14 20.10
C ARG A 528 14.40 -2.75 20.74
N ASP A 529 14.53 -3.24 21.97
CA ASP A 529 13.46 -3.95 22.68
C ASP A 529 12.31 -3.00 23.08
N SER A 530 12.57 -1.68 23.14
CA SER A 530 11.52 -0.68 23.40
C SER A 530 10.47 -0.60 22.27
N LEU A 531 10.85 -0.90 21.02
CA LEU A 531 9.95 -0.81 19.86
C LEU A 531 8.79 -1.81 19.89
N THR A 532 8.94 -2.92 20.60
CA THR A 532 7.90 -3.97 20.71
C THR A 532 7.10 -3.87 22.01
N SER A 533 7.45 -2.94 22.90
CA SER A 533 6.93 -2.91 24.28
C SER A 533 5.58 -2.21 24.43
N SER A 534 5.20 -1.36 23.47
CA SER A 534 3.97 -0.55 23.54
C SER A 534 2.78 -1.27 22.92
N ALA A 535 1.69 -1.40 23.68
CA ALA A 535 0.41 -1.93 23.19
C ALA A 535 -0.18 -1.06 22.06
N LYS A 536 0.00 0.27 22.11
CA LYS A 536 -0.41 1.21 21.05
C LYS A 536 0.28 0.89 19.73
N THR A 537 1.61 0.76 19.75
CA THR A 537 2.41 0.46 18.54
C THR A 537 2.08 -0.91 17.97
N ARG A 538 1.80 -1.90 18.83
CA ARG A 538 1.33 -3.22 18.41
C ARG A 538 -0.01 -3.11 17.68
N ALA A 539 -0.98 -2.42 18.29
CA ALA A 539 -2.31 -2.25 17.73
C ALA A 539 -2.29 -1.54 16.36
N GLU A 540 -1.53 -0.47 16.25
CA GLU A 540 -1.30 0.27 14.99
C GLU A 540 -0.70 -0.63 13.90
N ASN A 541 0.35 -1.38 14.24
CA ASN A 541 0.97 -2.28 13.27
C ASN A 541 0.04 -3.42 12.86
N LEU A 542 -0.73 -3.97 13.80
CA LEU A 542 -1.67 -5.05 13.55
C LEU A 542 -2.76 -4.63 12.54
N MET A 543 -3.32 -3.43 12.72
CA MET A 543 -4.31 -2.84 11.81
C MET A 543 -3.78 -2.79 10.37
N ILE A 544 -2.55 -2.31 10.18
CA ILE A 544 -1.92 -2.21 8.87
C ILE A 544 -1.56 -3.58 8.30
N VAL A 545 -1.10 -4.52 9.12
CA VAL A 545 -0.81 -5.88 8.66
C VAL A 545 -2.07 -6.55 8.13
N ASP A 546 -3.18 -6.49 8.87
CA ASP A 546 -4.44 -7.09 8.41
C ASP A 546 -4.99 -6.39 7.17
N LEU A 547 -4.84 -5.06 7.05
CA LEU A 547 -5.21 -4.31 5.84
C LEU A 547 -4.40 -4.77 4.63
N LEU A 548 -3.09 -4.96 4.78
CA LEU A 548 -2.23 -5.40 3.67
C LEU A 548 -2.45 -6.87 3.31
N ARG A 549 -2.78 -7.73 4.29
CA ARG A 549 -3.25 -9.10 4.00
C ARG A 549 -4.53 -9.09 3.19
N ASN A 550 -5.46 -8.18 3.50
CA ASN A 550 -6.69 -8.00 2.75
C ASN A 550 -6.43 -7.53 1.32
N ASP A 551 -5.57 -6.51 1.15
CA ASP A 551 -5.21 -6.00 -0.17
C ASP A 551 -4.63 -7.11 -1.06
N LEU A 552 -3.67 -7.89 -0.53
CA LEU A 552 -3.11 -9.04 -1.26
C LEU A 552 -4.15 -10.16 -1.45
N GLY A 553 -5.03 -10.38 -0.49
CA GLY A 553 -6.09 -11.38 -0.54
C GLY A 553 -7.05 -11.22 -1.73
N ARG A 554 -7.15 -10.01 -2.29
CA ARG A 554 -7.93 -9.70 -3.50
C ARG A 554 -7.33 -10.25 -4.79
N VAL A 555 -6.00 -10.34 -4.84
CA VAL A 555 -5.22 -10.56 -6.08
C VAL A 555 -4.31 -11.78 -6.01
N CYS A 556 -4.16 -12.37 -4.82
CA CYS A 556 -3.37 -13.56 -4.58
C CYS A 556 -4.23 -14.83 -4.57
N GLU A 557 -3.57 -15.95 -4.87
CA GLU A 557 -4.14 -17.29 -4.77
C GLU A 557 -4.61 -17.59 -3.35
N VAL A 558 -5.70 -18.35 -3.23
CA VAL A 558 -6.24 -18.77 -1.95
C VAL A 558 -5.18 -19.51 -1.13
N GLY A 559 -4.97 -19.08 0.12
CA GLY A 559 -4.02 -19.69 1.06
C GLY A 559 -2.55 -19.35 0.79
N SER A 560 -2.24 -18.51 -0.19
CA SER A 560 -0.86 -18.06 -0.44
C SER A 560 -0.45 -16.87 0.43
N VAL A 561 -1.41 -16.08 0.93
CA VAL A 561 -1.15 -14.87 1.71
C VAL A 561 -0.77 -15.24 3.16
N HIS A 562 0.45 -14.88 3.58
CA HIS A 562 0.96 -15.21 4.91
C HIS A 562 1.91 -14.12 5.44
N VAL A 563 2.11 -14.12 6.76
CA VAL A 563 2.96 -13.13 7.48
C VAL A 563 4.16 -13.85 8.10
N PRO A 564 5.27 -14.06 7.36
CA PRO A 564 6.43 -14.79 7.89
C PRO A 564 7.13 -14.07 9.06
N ARG A 565 7.01 -12.75 9.16
CA ARG A 565 7.56 -11.94 10.26
C ARG A 565 6.54 -10.88 10.65
N LEU A 566 6.05 -10.96 11.87
CA LEU A 566 5.08 -10.01 12.44
C LEU A 566 5.80 -9.16 13.49
N MET A 567 5.81 -7.84 13.30
CA MET A 567 6.37 -6.87 14.24
C MET A 567 7.78 -7.21 14.70
N ALA A 568 8.63 -7.62 13.74
CA ALA A 568 10.00 -7.96 14.02
C ALA A 568 10.84 -6.68 14.05
N THR A 569 11.66 -6.51 15.09
CA THR A 569 12.64 -5.43 15.08
C THR A 569 13.80 -5.79 14.16
N GLU A 570 13.96 -5.06 13.06
CA GLU A 570 15.11 -5.13 12.19
C GLU A 570 16.12 -4.05 12.60
N SER A 571 17.36 -4.48 12.89
CA SER A 571 18.46 -3.59 13.25
C SER A 571 19.28 -3.28 12.01
N TYR A 572 19.36 -2.00 11.65
CA TYR A 572 20.19 -1.52 10.56
C TYR A 572 21.36 -0.69 11.09
N THR A 573 22.24 -0.25 10.19
CA THR A 573 23.46 0.50 10.55
C THR A 573 23.20 1.72 11.45
N THR A 574 22.13 2.49 11.19
CA THR A 574 21.87 3.75 11.91
C THR A 574 20.58 3.78 12.74
N VAL A 575 19.69 2.81 12.58
CA VAL A 575 18.39 2.76 13.27
C VAL A 575 17.91 1.32 13.48
N HIS A 576 17.02 1.12 14.44
CA HIS A 576 16.14 -0.04 14.56
C HIS A 576 14.75 0.33 14.00
N GLN A 577 14.07 -0.61 13.34
CA GLN A 577 12.70 -0.41 12.84
C GLN A 577 11.83 -1.62 13.16
N LEU A 578 10.55 -1.39 13.46
CA LEU A 578 9.57 -2.47 13.56
C LEU A 578 9.01 -2.74 12.16
N VAL A 579 9.25 -3.95 11.66
CA VAL A 579 8.85 -4.35 10.30
C VAL A 579 7.98 -5.59 10.38
N SER A 580 6.87 -5.55 9.66
CA SER A 580 6.09 -6.74 9.35
C SER A 580 6.31 -7.09 7.88
N THR A 581 6.44 -8.37 7.56
CA THR A 581 6.59 -8.85 6.18
C THR A 581 5.34 -9.65 5.82
N ILE A 582 4.65 -9.24 4.77
CA ILE A 582 3.47 -9.95 4.24
C ILE A 582 3.82 -10.41 2.82
N ARG A 583 3.54 -11.68 2.52
CA ARG A 583 3.81 -12.32 1.24
C ARG A 583 2.58 -12.99 0.68
N GLY A 584 2.53 -13.12 -0.64
CA GLY A 584 1.52 -13.89 -1.36
C GLY A 584 2.03 -14.36 -2.72
N ARG A 585 1.19 -15.10 -3.45
CA ARG A 585 1.42 -15.43 -4.86
C ARG A 585 0.27 -14.91 -5.69
N LEU A 586 0.56 -14.08 -6.68
CA LEU A 586 -0.45 -13.55 -7.61
C LEU A 586 -1.18 -14.70 -8.31
N ARG A 587 -2.47 -14.49 -8.56
CA ARG A 587 -3.29 -15.38 -9.37
C ARG A 587 -2.77 -15.38 -10.81
N THR A 588 -3.04 -16.47 -11.54
CA THR A 588 -2.50 -16.66 -12.91
C THR A 588 -3.01 -15.59 -13.88
N GLU A 589 -4.21 -15.06 -13.62
CA GLU A 589 -4.91 -14.06 -14.40
C GLU A 589 -4.60 -12.60 -13.98
N THR A 590 -3.80 -12.40 -12.94
CA THR A 590 -3.47 -11.08 -12.38
C THR A 590 -2.04 -10.70 -12.74
N ASP A 591 -1.84 -9.48 -13.24
CA ASP A 591 -0.50 -8.93 -13.47
C ASP A 591 -0.03 -7.94 -12.39
N ALA A 592 1.20 -7.44 -12.53
CA ALA A 592 1.77 -6.50 -11.56
C ALA A 592 0.97 -5.19 -11.46
N VAL A 593 0.40 -4.71 -12.57
CA VAL A 593 -0.36 -3.45 -12.59
C VAL A 593 -1.71 -3.65 -11.89
N ASP A 594 -2.35 -4.80 -12.09
CA ASP A 594 -3.57 -5.18 -11.36
C ASP A 594 -3.31 -5.26 -9.84
N CYS A 595 -2.18 -5.88 -9.44
CA CYS A 595 -1.79 -5.96 -8.04
C CYS A 595 -1.58 -4.57 -7.42
N VAL A 596 -0.86 -3.68 -8.12
CA VAL A 596 -0.65 -2.30 -7.69
C VAL A 596 -1.99 -1.58 -7.55
N ARG A 597 -2.86 -1.66 -8.56
CA ARG A 597 -4.19 -1.02 -8.54
C ARG A 597 -5.05 -1.49 -7.36
N ALA A 598 -5.01 -2.78 -7.02
CA ALA A 598 -5.79 -3.35 -5.92
C ALA A 598 -5.28 -2.94 -4.54
N CYS A 599 -3.98 -2.71 -4.40
CA CYS A 599 -3.35 -2.35 -3.12
C CYS A 599 -3.21 -0.83 -2.91
N PHE A 600 -3.27 -0.03 -3.97
CA PHE A 600 -2.99 1.41 -3.92
C PHE A 600 -4.19 2.22 -3.39
N PRO A 601 -3.95 3.32 -2.64
CA PRO A 601 -2.66 3.77 -2.09
C PRO A 601 -2.17 2.89 -0.93
N GLY A 602 -0.89 3.03 -0.57
CA GLY A 602 -0.30 2.28 0.53
C GLY A 602 -1.06 2.46 1.85
N GLY A 603 -1.31 1.36 2.56
CA GLY A 603 -2.09 1.35 3.81
C GLY A 603 -1.56 2.31 4.88
N SER A 604 -0.24 2.42 5.03
CA SER A 604 0.43 3.32 5.98
C SER A 604 0.19 4.81 5.69
N MET A 605 -0.20 5.16 4.46
CA MET A 605 -0.50 6.53 4.04
C MET A 605 -2.00 6.77 3.85
N THR A 606 -2.85 5.87 4.33
CA THR A 606 -4.31 6.03 4.27
C THR A 606 -4.89 5.79 5.65
N GLY A 607 -5.16 4.53 5.98
CA GLY A 607 -5.83 4.09 7.18
C GLY A 607 -6.84 2.99 6.87
N ALA A 608 -7.59 2.56 7.89
CA ALA A 608 -8.48 1.41 7.80
C ALA A 608 -9.84 1.73 8.44
N PRO A 609 -10.99 1.47 7.80
CA PRO A 609 -11.16 0.95 6.45
C PRO A 609 -10.76 1.97 5.37
N LYS A 610 -10.06 1.50 4.33
CA LYS A 610 -9.32 2.34 3.37
C LYS A 610 -10.19 3.37 2.65
N LEU A 611 -11.30 2.95 2.03
CA LEU A 611 -12.14 3.86 1.23
C LEU A 611 -12.79 4.94 2.09
N ARG A 612 -13.42 4.53 3.21
CA ARG A 612 -14.06 5.45 4.16
C ARG A 612 -13.04 6.43 4.78
N THR A 613 -11.85 5.95 5.09
CA THR A 613 -10.78 6.78 5.65
C THR A 613 -10.28 7.81 4.64
N MET A 614 -10.13 7.45 3.36
CA MET A 614 -9.74 8.42 2.32
C MET A 614 -10.81 9.51 2.09
N GLU A 615 -12.11 9.19 2.25
CA GLU A 615 -13.16 10.24 2.24
C GLU A 615 -12.98 11.24 3.39
N ILE A 616 -12.69 10.74 4.60
CA ILE A 616 -12.45 11.57 5.79
C ILE A 616 -11.19 12.43 5.58
N ILE A 617 -10.11 11.85 5.05
CA ILE A 617 -8.88 12.57 4.72
C ILE A 617 -9.16 13.69 3.72
N ASP A 618 -9.91 13.43 2.65
CA ASP A 618 -10.27 14.43 1.66
C ASP A 618 -11.10 15.58 2.25
N GLU A 619 -11.94 15.30 3.26
CA GLU A 619 -12.70 16.32 4.00
C GLU A 619 -11.82 17.21 4.90
N LEU A 620 -10.80 16.62 5.52
CA LEU A 620 -9.92 17.31 6.48
C LEU A 620 -8.80 18.10 5.78
N GLU A 621 -8.13 17.46 4.82
CA GLU A 621 -7.02 18.05 4.09
C GLU A 621 -7.50 19.15 3.12
N THR A 622 -6.69 20.19 2.95
CA THR A 622 -7.06 21.37 2.14
C THR A 622 -6.56 21.34 0.71
N GLU A 623 -5.70 20.38 0.38
CA GLU A 623 -5.07 20.25 -0.94
C GLU A 623 -4.77 18.78 -1.25
N ALA A 624 -4.69 18.45 -2.53
CA ALA A 624 -4.31 17.12 -3.00
C ALA A 624 -2.90 16.77 -2.55
N ARG A 625 -2.60 15.50 -2.23
CA ARG A 625 -1.24 15.10 -1.81
C ARG A 625 -0.25 15.06 -2.99
N GLY A 626 -0.75 14.86 -4.20
CA GLY A 626 0.06 14.84 -5.42
C GLY A 626 1.03 13.65 -5.42
N VAL A 627 2.32 13.88 -5.71
CA VAL A 627 3.32 12.79 -5.72
C VAL A 627 3.54 12.21 -4.31
N TYR A 628 3.43 13.05 -3.25
CA TYR A 628 3.53 12.60 -1.86
C TYR A 628 2.40 11.62 -1.51
N SER A 629 2.70 10.63 -0.66
CA SER A 629 1.81 9.48 -0.35
C SER A 629 1.46 8.59 -1.54
N GLY A 630 2.01 8.87 -2.72
CA GLY A 630 1.95 8.00 -3.89
C GLY A 630 3.01 6.89 -3.83
N SER A 631 3.47 6.47 -5.01
CA SER A 631 4.47 5.42 -5.18
C SER A 631 5.44 5.72 -6.31
N ILE A 632 6.74 5.52 -6.11
CA ILE A 632 7.80 5.61 -7.14
C ILE A 632 8.49 4.25 -7.30
N GLY A 633 8.86 3.91 -8.53
CA GLY A 633 9.74 2.78 -8.81
C GLY A 633 9.64 2.31 -10.26
N TYR A 634 9.67 0.99 -10.48
CA TYR A 634 9.60 0.42 -11.83
C TYR A 634 8.50 -0.64 -12.00
N LEU A 635 8.04 -0.77 -13.25
CA LEU A 635 7.24 -1.86 -13.78
C LEU A 635 8.00 -2.47 -14.97
N SER A 636 8.45 -3.71 -14.82
CA SER A 636 9.37 -4.38 -15.73
C SER A 636 8.65 -5.15 -16.84
N CYS A 637 9.26 -5.23 -18.03
CA CYS A 637 8.73 -5.99 -19.16
C CYS A 637 8.65 -7.50 -18.91
N ASN A 638 9.31 -8.05 -17.91
CA ASN A 638 9.17 -9.47 -17.51
C ASN A 638 8.00 -9.72 -16.54
N GLY A 639 7.26 -8.66 -16.15
CA GLY A 639 6.15 -8.73 -15.21
C GLY A 639 6.52 -8.43 -13.75
N ALA A 640 7.79 -8.16 -13.44
CA ALA A 640 8.21 -7.76 -12.10
C ALA A 640 7.93 -6.27 -11.82
N ALA A 641 7.86 -5.89 -10.55
CA ALA A 641 7.76 -4.51 -10.10
C ALA A 641 8.46 -4.31 -8.76
N ASP A 642 8.99 -3.10 -8.54
CA ASP A 642 9.45 -2.67 -7.22
C ASP A 642 9.10 -1.20 -7.03
N LEU A 643 8.36 -0.91 -5.96
CA LEU A 643 7.65 0.33 -5.73
C LEU A 643 7.75 0.74 -4.27
N ASN A 644 8.10 2.00 -4.02
CA ASN A 644 8.19 2.58 -2.68
C ASN A 644 6.89 3.28 -2.26
N ILE A 645 6.80 3.65 -0.98
CA ILE A 645 5.84 4.67 -0.52
C ILE A 645 6.53 6.04 -0.68
N VAL A 646 5.87 7.03 -1.28
CA VAL A 646 6.49 8.37 -1.43
C VAL A 646 6.36 9.18 -0.13
N ILE A 647 7.36 9.02 0.73
CA ILE A 647 7.57 9.78 1.96
C ILE A 647 9.00 10.33 2.01
N ARG A 648 9.26 11.30 2.89
CA ARG A 648 10.56 12.00 3.00
C ARG A 648 11.05 12.48 1.63
N THR A 649 10.15 13.09 0.87
CA THR A 649 10.35 13.46 -0.54
C THR A 649 10.07 14.93 -0.73
N ALA A 650 10.91 15.60 -1.52
CA ALA A 650 10.69 16.95 -2.00
C ALA A 650 10.32 16.91 -3.49
N VAL A 651 9.24 17.60 -3.85
CA VAL A 651 8.73 17.68 -5.22
C VAL A 651 8.84 19.12 -5.68
N ARG A 652 9.61 19.38 -6.74
CA ARG A 652 9.69 20.68 -7.37
C ARG A 652 8.55 20.81 -8.37
N ILE A 653 7.76 21.87 -8.25
CA ILE A 653 6.67 22.21 -9.16
C ILE A 653 6.87 23.67 -9.55
N GLY A 654 7.34 23.89 -10.78
CA GLY A 654 7.77 25.20 -11.26
C GLY A 654 8.88 25.79 -10.39
N ASP A 655 8.56 26.90 -9.72
CA ASP A 655 9.47 27.67 -8.87
C ASP A 655 9.33 27.36 -7.36
N ARG A 656 8.66 26.27 -6.99
CA ARG A 656 8.47 25.88 -5.58
C ARG A 656 8.81 24.43 -5.31
N TRP A 657 9.34 24.17 -4.11
CA TRP A 657 9.42 22.85 -3.50
C TRP A 657 8.18 22.61 -2.65
N ARG A 658 7.63 21.41 -2.76
CA ARG A 658 6.60 20.87 -1.88
C ARG A 658 7.14 19.65 -1.14
N ILE A 659 6.95 19.61 0.17
CA ILE A 659 7.28 18.46 1.03
C ILE A 659 6.06 18.11 1.86
N GLY A 660 5.61 16.87 1.79
CA GLY A 660 4.52 16.36 2.62
C GLY A 660 5.02 15.66 3.88
N ALA A 661 4.26 15.76 4.96
CA ALA A 661 4.51 15.04 6.21
C ALA A 661 3.21 14.79 6.97
N GLY A 662 3.17 13.73 7.77
CA GLY A 662 2.02 13.36 8.57
C GLY A 662 2.21 12.06 9.33
N GLY A 663 1.14 11.58 9.93
CA GLY A 663 1.17 10.41 10.80
C GLY A 663 -0.21 9.79 10.97
N ALA A 664 -0.21 8.54 11.43
CA ALA A 664 -1.40 7.79 11.74
C ALA A 664 -2.00 8.28 13.06
N ILE A 665 -3.25 8.76 13.00
CA ILE A 665 -4.03 9.11 14.18
C ILE A 665 -4.82 7.88 14.61
N VAL A 666 -4.61 7.45 15.85
CA VAL A 666 -5.33 6.37 16.52
C VAL A 666 -6.03 6.91 17.78
N LEU A 667 -6.83 6.08 18.45
CA LEU A 667 -7.57 6.49 19.66
C LEU A 667 -6.66 7.12 20.71
N ASP A 668 -5.47 6.54 20.92
CA ASP A 668 -4.48 6.97 21.93
C ASP A 668 -3.44 7.96 21.39
N SER A 669 -3.71 8.64 20.28
CA SER A 669 -2.85 9.71 19.77
C SER A 669 -2.96 10.97 20.64
N ASP A 670 -1.82 11.55 21.03
CA ASP A 670 -1.78 12.87 21.65
C ASP A 670 -1.65 13.94 20.56
N PRO A 671 -2.60 14.89 20.43
CA PRO A 671 -2.57 15.86 19.34
C PRO A 671 -1.30 16.72 19.24
N GLN A 672 -0.61 16.98 20.35
CA GLN A 672 0.63 17.75 20.33
C GLN A 672 1.81 16.89 19.89
N GLU A 673 1.93 15.67 20.41
CA GLU A 673 2.98 14.74 20.00
C GLU A 673 2.90 14.43 18.49
N GLU A 674 1.70 14.23 17.94
CA GLU A 674 1.51 13.97 16.52
C GLU A 674 1.85 15.19 15.63
N TYR A 675 1.60 16.41 16.13
CA TYR A 675 2.02 17.63 15.45
C TYR A 675 3.55 17.77 15.44
N GLU A 676 4.20 17.51 16.56
CA GLU A 676 5.67 17.51 16.68
C GLU A 676 6.31 16.44 15.79
N GLU A 677 5.71 15.25 15.71
CA GLU A 677 6.14 14.19 14.81
C GLU A 677 6.01 14.60 13.33
N MET A 678 4.91 15.25 12.96
CA MET A 678 4.72 15.78 11.59
C MET A 678 5.83 16.78 11.23
N LEU A 679 6.15 17.72 12.12
CA LEU A 679 7.25 18.67 11.91
C LEU A 679 8.61 17.97 11.77
N LEU A 680 8.88 16.97 12.62
CA LEU A 680 10.11 16.18 12.58
C LEU A 680 10.26 15.47 11.22
N LYS A 681 9.18 14.85 10.72
CA LYS A 681 9.16 14.17 9.42
C LYS A 681 9.34 15.16 8.26
N ALA A 682 8.69 16.33 8.32
CA ALA A 682 8.83 17.39 7.32
C ALA A 682 10.26 17.95 7.26
N ASN A 683 10.94 18.01 8.41
CA ASN A 683 12.29 18.54 8.50
C ASN A 683 13.34 17.63 7.85
N ALA A 684 13.10 16.32 7.74
CA ALA A 684 14.09 15.37 7.23
C ALA A 684 14.57 15.69 5.80
N PRO A 685 13.69 15.96 4.81
CA PRO A 685 14.13 16.42 3.48
C PRO A 685 14.64 17.87 3.48
N LEU A 686 14.13 18.72 4.39
CA LEU A 686 14.52 20.13 4.47
C LEU A 686 15.97 20.36 4.86
N ARG A 687 16.64 19.36 5.46
CA ARG A 687 18.10 19.40 5.70
C ARG A 687 18.91 19.58 4.42
N ALA A 688 18.35 19.25 3.25
CA ALA A 688 18.97 19.49 1.95
C ALA A 688 18.68 20.87 1.36
N TYR A 689 17.69 21.60 1.88
CA TYR A 689 17.24 22.89 1.37
C TYR A 689 18.26 24.00 1.66
N ARG A 690 18.43 24.92 0.72
CA ARG A 690 19.23 26.14 0.90
C ARG A 690 18.39 27.37 0.63
N THR A 691 18.63 28.44 1.38
CA THR A 691 17.99 29.75 1.14
C THR A 691 18.70 30.50 0.02
N SER A 692 18.01 31.46 -0.60
CA SER A 692 18.56 32.29 -1.68
C SER A 692 19.85 33.03 -1.29
N GLU A 693 20.02 33.42 -0.02
CA GLU A 693 21.24 34.04 0.49
C GLU A 693 22.41 33.06 0.61
N ALA A 694 22.12 31.78 0.89
CA ALA A 694 23.13 30.72 0.99
C ALA A 694 23.57 30.18 -0.38
N VAL A 695 22.74 30.29 -1.42
CA VAL A 695 23.08 29.90 -2.80
C VAL A 695 23.92 30.96 -3.52
N ARG A 696 23.82 32.24 -3.11
CA ARG A 696 24.59 33.36 -3.70
C ARG A 696 26.00 33.54 -3.13
N ARG A 697 26.31 32.88 -2.02
CA ARG A 697 27.65 32.85 -1.40
C ARG A 697 28.38 31.59 -1.83
#